data_AF-A0A914W8U2-F1
#
_entry.id   AF-A0A914W8U2-F1
#
_cell.length_a   1.000
_cell.length_b   1.000
_cell.length_c   1.000
_cell.angle_alpha   90.00
_cell.angle_beta   90.00
_cell.angle_gamma   90.00
#
_symmetry.space_group_name_H-M   'P 1'
#
loop_
_entity.id
_entity.type
_entity.pdbx_description
1 polymer ?
#
loop_
_entity_poly.entity_id
_entity_poly.type
_entity_poly.pdbx_seq_one_letter_code
_entity_poly.pdbx_strand_id
1 'polypeptide(L)'
;MRYFPVLLTLFCARVAAKDYNDNENVPLYVNKVGPYANPHETYHYYQLPVCRPEKVVHKSLSLGQILEGDRMAESLYEIHFQHEKEKASLCGKKKLSAEEVKQLVEAVEENYYFEFIIDDLPIRGYLGRLDEEGIFPHEHKVYLFTHHHFVIQFNGFNVISARIDVSQVPPLRLDTKMGDVDVEFTYSVSWEMTRQEYKDRHGEGDGFFSKKTMEIHWLSVINSTLLVFLLVGFVALILVSVVKRDLTQYNNEEDRKDEMLIDNGWKTVNTDVFRFPQNANLFCAIQGVGCQLLTIVVTILIIGSFNLINVHRHGLINTLAVAFYALTSGIAGYISASLYRKLNGDSWIWNINLTSALFAVPVFLVWAVSNSLSWAYQSTQALPYTTVIIIFLIWLLVGYPLTVVGGIMGKNFGGRYDAPCRTRNIPRELPLLPWYHSSGAFALVGGFLPFSAISVELYYIFATVWGHETYTLFYILLIVFVILLAVVACVSVALTYFQLAAEDYRWWWRSIIVGGSVGAFVMVYSVFFYFRRSEMSGLLQTTEYFGYVTLVCYAFSLALGTVSSKLRRAAFVPVPSPVLPNVFYHPPALYKQMDCMLNSSPRTRTAFIVLVAVAAFVYVVYRPLPEGFPERTKMTIFETVLRLVYYYPSRLFNSATYMLWWTRLTLSAATRALGPFTYPKELMIRDKEFEGVKTRVYVPMGENRTSDGAVIFIHGGGFVIGEIEMYEALTREIAKRMGMVLLSIDYRLAPEHVFPAGIEDCERVVVDFLKHSHRQYGVDPTKVVIMGDSAGGNIAAVMTHRLRHRTDVPQLKLQVLIYPLMQFYDMRTPSYQKYYEHYAGTTFLDPSSVAYYMMMYLGMDMDANPHYAEAAMRNEHVPARIRQQPVTDYVSHHRLPGQFTNASYYRPHASLDGDEEVYERIAPFLYDPEFSPLMQPDLSSLPKAFVLTCEFDILRDDGAMYAERLRESNVPVVWRHVEDGFHVMFNMFMEIEVARNALTEITQWVHANIDS
;
A
#
# COMPACT_ATOMS: atom_id res chain seq x y z
N MET A 1 32.93 12.30 6.82
CA MET A 1 31.97 12.57 5.73
C MET A 1 32.60 13.03 4.40
N ARG A 2 33.90 13.38 4.31
CA ARG A 2 34.52 13.82 3.03
C ARG A 2 35.03 12.71 2.09
N TYR A 3 35.08 11.45 2.53
CA TYR A 3 35.57 10.30 1.73
C TYR A 3 34.48 9.39 1.18
N PHE A 4 33.21 9.67 1.51
CA PHE A 4 32.05 8.91 1.02
C PHE A 4 31.87 8.98 -0.52
N PRO A 5 32.14 10.11 -1.20
CA PRO A 5 32.01 10.19 -2.67
C PRO A 5 33.06 9.37 -3.43
N VAL A 6 34.27 9.25 -2.89
CA VAL A 6 35.41 8.57 -3.54
C VAL A 6 35.25 7.05 -3.50
N LEU A 7 34.63 6.52 -2.45
CA LEU A 7 34.27 5.10 -2.39
C LEU A 7 33.15 4.76 -3.39
N LEU A 8 32.18 5.67 -3.58
CA LEU A 8 31.06 5.49 -4.52
C LEU A 8 31.53 5.36 -5.98
N THR A 9 32.57 6.12 -6.36
CA THR A 9 33.14 6.09 -7.72
C THR A 9 33.88 4.80 -8.06
N LEU A 10 34.46 4.10 -7.08
CA LEU A 10 35.16 2.82 -7.30
C LEU A 10 34.21 1.65 -7.59
N PHE A 11 32.94 1.74 -7.20
CA PHE A 11 31.93 0.71 -7.44
C PHE A 11 31.05 0.99 -8.69
N CYS A 12 31.18 2.17 -9.31
CA CYS A 12 30.43 2.58 -10.50
C CYS A 12 31.08 2.13 -11.83
N ALA A 13 31.57 0.89 -11.92
CA ALA A 13 32.00 0.36 -13.20
C ALA A 13 30.75 0.03 -14.04
N ARG A 14 30.37 0.92 -14.97
CA ARG A 14 29.39 0.61 -16.02
C ARG A 14 29.91 -0.61 -16.78
N VAL A 15 29.13 -1.70 -16.78
CA VAL A 15 29.45 -2.90 -17.56
C VAL A 15 29.30 -2.52 -19.03
N ALA A 16 30.37 -2.68 -19.80
CA ALA A 16 30.34 -2.54 -21.25
C ALA A 16 29.46 -3.65 -21.85
N ALA A 17 28.66 -3.30 -22.85
CA ALA A 17 27.89 -4.28 -23.61
C ALA A 17 28.86 -5.26 -24.31
N LYS A 18 28.52 -6.55 -24.33
CA LYS A 18 29.28 -7.54 -25.07
C LYS A 18 28.66 -7.67 -26.46
N ASP A 19 29.33 -7.08 -27.44
CA ASP A 19 28.94 -7.21 -28.84
C ASP A 19 29.39 -8.58 -29.37
N TYR A 20 28.46 -9.32 -29.95
CA TYR A 20 28.70 -10.59 -30.63
C TYR A 20 28.81 -10.37 -32.14
N ASN A 21 29.78 -11.01 -32.78
CA ASN A 21 29.86 -11.04 -34.23
C ASN A 21 28.84 -12.05 -34.80
N ASP A 22 28.49 -11.88 -36.08
CA ASP A 22 27.66 -12.85 -36.79
C ASP A 22 28.29 -14.25 -36.74
N ASN A 23 27.48 -15.26 -36.43
CA ASN A 23 27.88 -16.65 -36.23
C ASN A 23 28.90 -16.91 -35.08
N GLU A 24 29.13 -15.93 -34.20
CA GLU A 24 29.95 -16.13 -33.00
C GLU A 24 29.23 -17.07 -32.01
N ASN A 25 29.99 -17.95 -31.35
CA ASN A 25 29.43 -18.86 -30.35
C ASN A 25 28.98 -18.08 -29.10
N VAL A 26 27.70 -18.22 -28.74
CA VAL A 26 27.11 -17.65 -27.53
C VAL A 26 27.10 -18.75 -26.46
N PRO A 27 28.05 -18.73 -25.50
CA PRO A 27 28.19 -19.83 -24.55
C PRO A 27 26.98 -19.91 -23.60
N LEU A 28 26.35 -21.07 -23.57
CA LEU A 28 25.33 -21.42 -22.58
C LEU A 28 25.96 -22.27 -21.48
N TYR A 29 25.75 -21.86 -20.23
CA TYR A 29 26.19 -22.58 -19.05
C TYR A 29 25.01 -23.24 -18.35
N VAL A 30 25.14 -24.51 -17.96
CA VAL A 30 24.19 -25.15 -17.04
C VAL A 30 24.57 -24.80 -15.61
N ASN A 31 23.60 -24.48 -14.75
CA ASN A 31 23.87 -24.07 -13.36
C ASN A 31 23.36 -25.10 -12.35
N LYS A 32 22.07 -25.06 -12.03
CA LYS A 32 21.48 -25.83 -10.93
C LYS A 32 20.08 -26.33 -11.24
N VAL A 33 19.64 -27.33 -10.48
CA VAL A 33 18.32 -27.96 -10.51
C VAL A 33 17.81 -28.21 -9.11
N GLY A 34 16.50 -28.23 -8.90
CA GLY A 34 15.93 -28.56 -7.59
C GLY A 34 14.41 -28.40 -7.57
N PRO A 35 13.74 -28.79 -6.48
CA PRO A 35 12.31 -28.61 -6.32
C PRO A 35 11.97 -27.12 -6.39
N TYR A 36 10.98 -26.74 -7.20
CA TYR A 36 10.60 -25.32 -7.34
C TYR A 36 10.20 -24.68 -6.02
N ALA A 37 9.48 -25.41 -5.16
CA ALA A 37 9.06 -24.95 -3.85
C ALA A 37 10.21 -24.76 -2.84
N ASN A 38 11.39 -25.37 -3.07
CA ASN A 38 12.53 -25.35 -2.14
C ASN A 38 13.74 -24.61 -2.76
N PRO A 39 13.84 -23.28 -2.62
CA PRO A 39 14.85 -22.49 -3.34
C PRO A 39 16.31 -22.76 -2.93
N HIS A 40 16.57 -23.25 -1.70
CA HIS A 40 17.93 -23.58 -1.24
C HIS A 40 18.26 -25.07 -1.38
N GLU A 41 17.29 -25.91 -1.72
CA GLU A 41 17.54 -27.30 -2.08
C GLU A 41 17.90 -27.38 -3.57
N THR A 42 19.18 -27.16 -3.86
CA THR A 42 19.67 -27.03 -5.23
C THR A 42 20.84 -27.96 -5.48
N TYR A 43 20.82 -28.63 -6.61
CA TYR A 43 21.74 -29.65 -7.08
C TYR A 43 22.37 -29.23 -8.40
N HIS A 44 23.52 -29.79 -8.75
CA HIS A 44 24.15 -29.46 -10.04
C HIS A 44 23.37 -30.13 -11.18
N TYR A 45 23.13 -29.45 -12.31
CA TYR A 45 22.32 -29.99 -13.42
C TYR A 45 22.74 -31.40 -13.89
N TYR A 46 24.04 -31.65 -14.03
CA TYR A 46 24.58 -32.97 -14.40
C TYR A 46 24.52 -34.06 -13.31
N GLN A 47 23.88 -33.82 -12.16
CA GLN A 47 23.53 -34.88 -11.21
C GLN A 47 22.23 -35.60 -11.60
N LEU A 48 21.40 -34.99 -12.46
CA LEU A 48 20.28 -35.68 -13.11
C LEU A 48 20.81 -36.57 -14.26
N PRO A 49 20.09 -37.64 -14.63
CA PRO A 49 20.50 -38.56 -15.69
C PRO A 49 20.23 -38.00 -17.10
N VAL A 50 20.71 -36.78 -17.36
CA VAL A 50 20.61 -36.03 -18.62
C VAL A 50 21.85 -36.25 -19.51
N CYS A 51 21.88 -35.65 -20.70
CA CYS A 51 23.08 -35.62 -21.54
C CYS A 51 24.22 -34.88 -20.81
N ARG A 52 25.39 -35.52 -20.68
CA ARG A 52 26.55 -34.98 -19.96
C ARG A 52 27.80 -35.08 -20.84
N PRO A 53 28.65 -34.03 -20.93
CA PRO A 53 29.91 -34.10 -21.65
C PRO A 53 30.89 -35.07 -20.96
N GLU A 54 31.80 -35.68 -21.72
CA GLU A 54 32.84 -36.59 -21.20
C GLU A 54 33.68 -35.93 -20.09
N LYS A 55 33.96 -34.63 -20.24
CA LYS A 55 34.65 -33.81 -19.25
C LYS A 55 33.84 -32.55 -18.96
N VAL A 56 33.38 -32.42 -17.72
CA VAL A 56 32.67 -31.21 -17.25
C VAL A 56 33.68 -30.11 -16.98
N VAL A 57 33.59 -29.01 -17.73
CA VAL A 57 34.43 -27.82 -17.55
C VAL A 57 33.63 -26.77 -16.78
N HIS A 58 34.11 -26.35 -15.61
CA HIS A 58 33.44 -25.36 -14.77
C HIS A 58 33.90 -23.94 -15.09
N LYS A 59 32.96 -22.98 -15.12
CA LYS A 59 33.26 -21.55 -15.26
C LYS A 59 33.85 -21.01 -13.96
N SER A 60 34.82 -20.11 -14.04
CA SER A 60 35.30 -19.38 -12.86
C SER A 60 34.23 -18.41 -12.37
N LEU A 61 33.81 -18.55 -11.12
CA LEU A 61 32.74 -17.75 -10.53
C LEU A 61 33.29 -16.67 -9.60
N SER A 62 32.55 -15.56 -9.48
CA SER A 62 32.80 -14.55 -8.47
C SER A 62 32.40 -15.04 -7.07
N LEU A 63 32.94 -14.39 -6.02
CA LEU A 63 32.61 -14.73 -4.63
C LEU A 63 31.10 -14.77 -4.38
N GLY A 64 30.37 -13.77 -4.88
CA GLY A 64 28.93 -13.69 -4.65
C GLY A 64 28.10 -14.72 -5.42
N GLN A 65 28.53 -15.14 -6.62
CA GLN A 65 27.90 -16.26 -7.34
C GLN A 65 28.09 -17.58 -6.56
N ILE A 66 29.28 -17.78 -5.98
CA ILE A 66 29.55 -18.96 -5.13
C ILE A 66 28.65 -18.94 -3.88
N LEU A 67 28.46 -17.76 -3.27
CA LEU A 67 27.58 -17.56 -2.10
C LEU A 67 26.10 -17.77 -2.41
N GLU A 68 25.68 -17.56 -3.65
CA GLU A 68 24.31 -17.81 -4.13
C GLU A 68 24.06 -19.31 -4.44
N GLY A 69 25.12 -20.11 -4.40
CA GLY A 69 25.09 -21.55 -4.70
C GLY A 69 25.31 -21.88 -6.17
N ASP A 70 25.78 -20.94 -6.99
CA ASP A 70 26.01 -21.21 -8.41
C ASP A 70 27.15 -22.21 -8.63
N ARG A 71 26.94 -23.11 -9.58
CA ARG A 71 27.92 -24.10 -10.03
C ARG A 71 27.84 -24.23 -11.54
N MET A 72 28.21 -23.16 -12.24
CA MET A 72 28.11 -23.09 -13.70
C MET A 72 29.13 -24.01 -14.40
N ALA A 73 28.66 -24.80 -15.36
CA ALA A 73 29.47 -25.64 -16.23
C ALA A 73 29.12 -25.44 -17.70
N GLU A 74 30.08 -25.64 -18.59
CA GLU A 74 29.86 -25.60 -20.04
C GLU A 74 28.82 -26.63 -20.46
N SER A 75 27.88 -26.20 -21.30
CA SER A 75 26.81 -27.06 -21.80
C SER A 75 27.16 -27.75 -23.13
N LEU A 76 26.35 -28.72 -23.53
CA LEU A 76 26.42 -29.36 -24.85
C LEU A 76 25.63 -28.61 -25.94
N TYR A 77 24.95 -27.50 -25.59
CA TYR A 77 24.16 -26.72 -26.53
C TYR A 77 25.09 -25.80 -27.33
N GLU A 78 25.02 -25.91 -28.66
CA GLU A 78 25.79 -25.07 -29.57
C GLU A 78 24.89 -23.98 -30.14
N ILE A 79 25.00 -22.78 -29.59
CA ILE A 79 24.19 -21.61 -29.96
C ILE A 79 25.11 -20.60 -30.66
N HIS A 80 24.83 -20.32 -31.94
CA HIS A 80 25.55 -19.32 -32.72
C HIS A 80 24.69 -18.07 -32.90
N PHE A 81 25.28 -16.89 -32.74
CA PHE A 81 24.59 -15.61 -32.83
C PHE A 81 23.91 -15.45 -34.19
N GLN A 82 22.61 -15.12 -34.19
CA GLN A 82 21.75 -14.97 -35.38
C GLN A 82 21.63 -16.20 -36.30
N HIS A 83 22.02 -17.40 -35.84
CA HIS A 83 21.84 -18.63 -36.60
C HIS A 83 20.79 -19.54 -35.95
N GLU A 84 19.69 -19.78 -36.65
CA GLU A 84 18.62 -20.66 -36.18
C GLU A 84 18.99 -22.13 -36.31
N LYS A 85 18.41 -22.96 -35.43
CA LYS A 85 18.51 -24.42 -35.48
C LYS A 85 17.13 -25.00 -35.23
N GLU A 86 16.56 -25.73 -36.18
CA GLU A 86 15.18 -26.25 -36.04
C GLU A 86 15.08 -27.51 -35.18
N LYS A 87 16.03 -28.45 -35.27
CA LYS A 87 16.03 -29.67 -34.43
C LYS A 87 17.40 -30.35 -34.40
N ALA A 88 18.22 -30.01 -33.41
CA ALA A 88 19.52 -30.63 -33.18
C ALA A 88 19.44 -31.68 -32.06
N SER A 89 20.16 -32.80 -32.21
CA SER A 89 20.29 -33.83 -31.18
C SER A 89 21.42 -33.44 -30.21
N LEU A 90 21.17 -33.51 -28.90
CA LEU A 90 22.13 -33.07 -27.87
C LEU A 90 23.19 -34.14 -27.57
N CYS A 91 22.80 -35.41 -27.51
CA CYS A 91 23.72 -36.53 -27.30
C CYS A 91 23.29 -37.86 -27.96
N GLY A 92 22.39 -37.80 -28.96
CA GLY A 92 21.80 -39.00 -29.55
C GLY A 92 20.85 -39.72 -28.59
N LYS A 93 20.58 -41.01 -28.84
CA LYS A 93 19.76 -41.84 -27.96
C LYS A 93 20.55 -42.29 -26.73
N LYS A 94 20.12 -41.83 -25.56
CA LYS A 94 20.65 -42.26 -24.27
C LYS A 94 19.76 -43.37 -23.70
N LYS A 95 20.38 -44.49 -23.33
CA LYS A 95 19.70 -45.58 -22.63
C LYS A 95 19.68 -45.28 -21.13
N LEU A 96 18.48 -45.07 -20.57
CA LEU A 96 18.27 -44.83 -19.13
C LEU A 96 17.97 -46.15 -18.43
N SER A 97 18.64 -46.40 -17.31
CA SER A 97 18.34 -47.52 -16.41
C SER A 97 17.08 -47.27 -15.58
N ALA A 98 16.47 -48.33 -15.03
CA ALA A 98 15.28 -48.20 -14.20
C ALA A 98 15.45 -47.25 -12.98
N GLU A 99 16.65 -47.18 -12.39
CA GLU A 99 16.93 -46.26 -11.28
C GLU A 99 17.02 -44.80 -11.74
N GLU A 100 17.60 -44.55 -12.93
CA GLU A 100 17.64 -43.21 -13.53
C GLU A 100 16.25 -42.74 -13.96
N VAL A 101 15.41 -43.64 -14.47
CA VAL A 101 14.00 -43.34 -14.77
C VAL A 101 13.26 -42.98 -13.50
N LYS A 102 13.45 -43.74 -12.41
CA LYS A 102 12.85 -43.43 -11.11
C LYS A 102 13.28 -42.05 -10.59
N GLN A 103 14.58 -41.72 -10.67
CA GLN A 103 15.09 -40.41 -10.26
C GLN A 103 14.44 -39.25 -11.05
N LEU A 104 14.23 -39.42 -12.36
CA LEU A 104 13.55 -38.41 -13.18
C LEU A 104 12.05 -38.32 -12.85
N VAL A 105 11.40 -39.44 -12.57
CA VAL A 105 9.99 -39.46 -12.18
C VAL A 105 9.80 -38.70 -10.87
N GLU A 106 10.59 -39.02 -9.83
CA GLU A 106 10.54 -38.31 -8.53
C GLU A 106 10.83 -36.82 -8.70
N ALA A 107 11.81 -36.44 -9.53
CA ALA A 107 12.12 -35.04 -9.82
C ALA A 107 10.95 -34.30 -10.50
N VAL A 108 10.21 -34.95 -11.41
CA VAL A 108 9.03 -34.33 -12.05
C VAL A 108 7.86 -34.25 -11.08
N GLU A 109 7.64 -35.26 -10.23
CA GLU A 109 6.61 -35.24 -9.19
C GLU A 109 6.83 -34.11 -8.17
N GLU A 110 8.09 -33.81 -7.84
CA GLU A 110 8.49 -32.69 -6.97
C GLU A 110 8.59 -31.33 -7.70
N ASN A 111 8.13 -31.25 -8.96
CA ASN A 111 8.19 -30.06 -9.81
C ASN A 111 9.61 -29.45 -9.91
N TYR A 112 10.61 -30.27 -10.24
CA TYR A 112 11.97 -29.78 -10.41
C TYR A 112 12.06 -28.75 -11.54
N TYR A 113 12.72 -27.64 -11.24
CA TYR A 113 13.13 -26.66 -12.23
C TYR A 113 14.63 -26.79 -12.50
N PHE A 114 15.06 -26.34 -13.67
CA PHE A 114 16.46 -26.13 -14.01
C PHE A 114 16.72 -24.66 -14.29
N GLU A 115 17.96 -24.23 -14.04
CA GLU A 115 18.44 -22.89 -14.36
C GLU A 115 19.69 -22.97 -15.24
N PHE A 116 19.62 -22.32 -16.39
CA PHE A 116 20.73 -22.11 -17.33
C PHE A 116 21.09 -20.63 -17.41
N ILE A 117 22.31 -20.33 -17.83
CA ILE A 117 22.82 -18.96 -17.94
C ILE A 117 23.33 -18.74 -19.36
N ILE A 118 22.75 -17.77 -20.07
CA ILE A 118 23.21 -17.31 -21.40
C ILE A 118 23.54 -15.81 -21.32
N ASP A 119 24.77 -15.43 -21.65
CA ASP A 119 25.21 -14.02 -21.60
C ASP A 119 24.81 -13.29 -20.29
N ASP A 120 25.05 -13.95 -19.15
CA ASP A 120 24.70 -13.54 -17.79
C ASP A 120 23.17 -13.39 -17.49
N LEU A 121 22.30 -13.84 -18.40
CA LEU A 121 20.85 -13.96 -18.18
C LEU A 121 20.46 -15.36 -17.66
N PRO A 122 19.76 -15.47 -16.52
CA PRO A 122 19.19 -16.73 -16.07
C PRO A 122 17.94 -17.10 -16.88
N ILE A 123 17.94 -18.33 -17.41
CA ILE A 123 16.78 -18.94 -18.05
C ILE A 123 16.34 -20.13 -17.21
N ARG A 124 15.05 -20.21 -16.92
CA ARG A 124 14.47 -21.27 -16.08
C ARG A 124 13.40 -22.04 -16.85
N GLY A 125 13.29 -23.32 -16.56
CA GLY A 125 12.25 -24.20 -17.10
C GLY A 125 11.99 -25.37 -16.17
N TYR A 126 10.82 -26.00 -16.30
CA TYR A 126 10.49 -27.23 -15.59
C TYR A 126 11.03 -28.45 -16.31
N LEU A 127 11.40 -29.49 -15.56
CA LEU A 127 11.90 -30.74 -16.13
C LEU A 127 10.79 -31.55 -16.82
N GLY A 128 9.55 -31.43 -16.34
CA GLY A 128 8.41 -32.19 -16.82
C GLY A 128 7.08 -31.60 -16.35
N ARG A 129 5.99 -32.32 -16.61
CA ARG A 129 4.64 -32.02 -16.12
C ARG A 129 3.99 -33.27 -15.54
N LEU A 130 3.07 -33.07 -14.61
CA LEU A 130 2.28 -34.11 -13.97
C LEU A 130 0.80 -33.90 -14.32
N ASP A 131 0.16 -34.92 -14.89
CA ASP A 131 -1.27 -34.91 -15.18
C ASP A 131 -1.99 -35.85 -14.19
N GLU A 132 -2.95 -35.31 -13.43
CA GLU A 132 -3.81 -36.09 -12.52
C GLU A 132 -5.07 -36.57 -13.26
N GLU A 133 -5.27 -37.88 -13.36
CA GLU A 133 -6.51 -38.47 -13.89
C GLU A 133 -7.18 -39.39 -12.85
N GLY A 134 -8.50 -39.29 -12.74
CA GLY A 134 -9.35 -40.18 -11.93
C GLY A 134 -9.77 -39.60 -10.58
N ILE A 135 -11.04 -39.82 -10.23
CA ILE A 135 -11.62 -39.35 -8.95
C ILE A 135 -11.15 -40.25 -7.79
N PHE A 136 -10.98 -41.56 -8.01
CA PHE A 136 -10.31 -42.53 -7.12
C PHE A 136 -10.06 -43.87 -7.85
N PRO A 137 -8.87 -44.50 -7.74
CA PRO A 137 -7.62 -43.99 -7.17
C PRO A 137 -6.96 -42.94 -8.09
N HIS A 138 -6.21 -41.99 -7.53
CA HIS A 138 -5.41 -41.04 -8.29
C HIS A 138 -4.28 -41.78 -9.01
N GLU A 139 -4.24 -41.74 -10.33
CA GLU A 139 -3.13 -42.26 -11.11
C GLU A 139 -2.31 -41.08 -11.65
N HIS A 140 -1.11 -40.86 -11.09
CA HIS A 140 -0.23 -39.78 -11.53
C HIS A 140 0.45 -40.19 -12.85
N LYS A 141 0.19 -39.44 -13.93
CA LYS A 141 0.92 -39.62 -15.19
C LYS A 141 2.03 -38.59 -15.29
N VAL A 142 3.26 -39.08 -15.38
CA VAL A 142 4.47 -38.26 -15.36
C VAL A 142 5.02 -38.11 -16.78
N TYR A 143 5.27 -36.87 -17.18
CA TYR A 143 5.72 -36.51 -18.52
C TYR A 143 7.02 -35.70 -18.45
N LEU A 144 8.08 -36.15 -19.12
CA LEU A 144 9.38 -35.50 -19.21
C LEU A 144 9.48 -34.63 -20.47
N PHE A 145 9.98 -33.40 -20.34
CA PHE A 145 10.33 -32.57 -21.50
C PHE A 145 11.70 -32.98 -22.04
N THR A 146 11.73 -33.50 -23.26
CA THR A 146 12.96 -33.95 -23.93
C THR A 146 13.45 -32.98 -25.01
N HIS A 147 12.67 -31.95 -25.32
CA HIS A 147 13.01 -30.92 -26.30
C HIS A 147 13.01 -29.53 -25.65
N HIS A 148 14.09 -28.78 -25.82
CA HIS A 148 14.19 -27.38 -25.39
C HIS A 148 14.25 -26.45 -26.61
N HIS A 149 13.27 -25.57 -26.77
CA HIS A 149 13.29 -24.51 -27.79
C HIS A 149 13.75 -23.20 -27.16
N PHE A 150 14.92 -22.71 -27.55
CA PHE A 150 15.47 -21.44 -27.08
C PHE A 150 15.00 -20.31 -27.99
N VAL A 151 14.27 -19.33 -27.44
CA VAL A 151 13.90 -18.09 -28.13
C VAL A 151 14.78 -16.98 -27.57
N ILE A 152 15.65 -16.42 -28.40
CA ILE A 152 16.63 -15.41 -28.00
C ILE A 152 16.34 -14.10 -28.72
N GLN A 153 16.11 -13.03 -27.95
CA GLN A 153 15.88 -11.70 -28.50
C GLN A 153 17.17 -10.90 -28.57
N PHE A 154 17.38 -10.19 -29.67
CA PHE A 154 18.59 -9.39 -29.90
C PHE A 154 18.27 -7.99 -30.44
N ASN A 155 19.17 -7.04 -30.17
CA ASN A 155 19.14 -5.71 -30.77
C ASN A 155 20.57 -5.34 -31.23
N GLY A 156 20.74 -5.19 -32.55
CA GLY A 156 22.05 -5.02 -33.17
C GLY A 156 22.94 -6.26 -32.93
N PHE A 157 24.06 -6.07 -32.23
CA PHE A 157 25.04 -7.11 -31.89
C PHE A 157 24.90 -7.64 -30.46
N ASN A 158 23.84 -7.26 -29.76
CA ASN A 158 23.67 -7.55 -28.34
C ASN A 158 22.48 -8.49 -28.10
N VAL A 159 22.69 -9.49 -27.24
CA VAL A 159 21.61 -10.31 -26.69
C VAL A 159 20.86 -9.49 -25.64
N ILE A 160 19.52 -9.49 -25.72
CA ILE A 160 18.66 -8.71 -24.83
C ILE A 160 17.90 -9.63 -23.87
N SER A 161 17.13 -10.59 -24.38
CA SER A 161 16.38 -11.53 -23.54
C SER A 161 16.51 -12.95 -24.08
N ALA A 162 16.30 -13.95 -23.24
CA ALA A 162 16.29 -15.35 -23.64
C ALA A 162 15.27 -16.13 -22.81
N ARG A 163 14.46 -16.96 -23.47
CA ARG A 163 13.46 -17.84 -22.84
C ARG A 163 13.49 -19.23 -23.45
N ILE A 164 13.04 -20.22 -22.70
CA ILE A 164 12.87 -21.60 -23.18
C ILE A 164 11.38 -21.88 -23.32
N ASP A 165 10.99 -22.42 -24.47
CA ASP A 165 9.69 -23.00 -24.72
C ASP A 165 9.82 -24.53 -24.82
N VAL A 166 8.92 -25.25 -24.16
CA VAL A 166 8.88 -26.71 -24.12
C VAL A 166 7.62 -27.28 -24.80
N SER A 167 6.77 -26.41 -25.35
CA SER A 167 5.46 -26.80 -25.91
C SER A 167 5.51 -27.38 -27.33
N GLN A 168 6.60 -27.17 -28.05
CA GLN A 168 6.70 -27.54 -29.48
C GLN A 168 6.71 -29.05 -29.74
N VAL A 169 7.18 -29.86 -28.78
CA VAL A 169 7.27 -31.32 -28.91
C VAL A 169 6.49 -31.96 -27.76
N PRO A 170 5.62 -32.95 -28.03
CA PRO A 170 4.88 -33.63 -26.97
C PRO A 170 5.85 -34.29 -25.99
N PRO A 171 5.63 -34.15 -24.67
CA PRO A 171 6.54 -34.68 -23.67
C PRO A 171 6.51 -36.20 -23.61
N LEU A 172 7.63 -36.80 -23.21
CA LEU A 172 7.78 -38.25 -23.10
C LEU A 172 7.12 -38.75 -21.80
N ARG A 173 6.17 -39.68 -21.90
CA ARG A 173 5.60 -40.33 -20.72
C ARG A 173 6.63 -41.27 -20.09
N LEU A 174 6.88 -41.09 -18.80
CA LEU A 174 7.68 -41.99 -17.97
C LEU A 174 6.77 -42.73 -16.99
N ASP A 175 7.11 -43.98 -16.69
CA ASP A 175 6.46 -44.79 -15.66
C ASP A 175 7.55 -45.60 -14.95
N THR A 176 7.50 -45.65 -13.62
CA THR A 176 8.46 -46.40 -12.78
C THR A 176 8.40 -47.91 -13.03
N LYS A 177 7.34 -48.41 -13.68
CA LYS A 177 7.22 -49.81 -14.12
C LYS A 177 7.91 -50.09 -15.45
N MET A 178 8.34 -49.06 -16.18
CA MET A 178 9.15 -49.24 -17.39
C MET A 178 10.57 -49.68 -16.97
N GLY A 179 11.12 -50.68 -17.67
CA GLY A 179 12.52 -51.09 -17.50
C GLY A 179 13.47 -50.06 -18.12
N ASP A 180 14.52 -50.52 -18.80
CA ASP A 180 15.40 -49.60 -19.52
C ASP A 180 14.64 -48.87 -20.65
N VAL A 181 14.77 -47.54 -20.72
CA VAL A 181 14.12 -46.69 -21.73
C VAL A 181 15.15 -45.91 -22.54
N ASP A 182 15.04 -45.93 -23.86
CA ASP A 182 15.85 -45.09 -24.75
C ASP A 182 15.20 -43.71 -24.90
N VAL A 183 15.92 -42.65 -24.50
CA VAL A 183 15.47 -41.26 -24.58
C VAL A 183 16.42 -40.44 -25.44
N GLU A 184 15.85 -39.65 -26.36
CA GLU A 184 16.62 -38.71 -27.17
C GLU A 184 16.31 -37.28 -26.72
N PHE A 185 17.35 -36.57 -26.27
CA PHE A 185 17.25 -35.15 -25.92
C PHE A 185 17.61 -34.29 -27.13
N THR A 186 16.75 -33.32 -27.45
CA THR A 186 16.89 -32.46 -28.63
C THR A 186 16.71 -30.99 -28.27
N TYR A 187 17.16 -30.09 -29.13
CA TYR A 187 16.96 -28.65 -28.94
C TYR A 187 16.80 -27.91 -30.25
N SER A 188 16.28 -26.70 -30.15
CA SER A 188 16.10 -25.77 -31.26
C SER A 188 16.36 -24.35 -30.79
N VAL A 189 16.71 -23.45 -31.71
CA VAL A 189 17.10 -22.06 -31.43
C VAL A 189 16.45 -21.15 -32.45
N SER A 190 15.73 -20.12 -31.99
CA SER A 190 15.13 -19.05 -32.79
C SER A 190 15.66 -17.68 -32.32
N TRP A 191 15.81 -16.75 -33.26
CA TRP A 191 16.33 -15.42 -33.00
C TRP A 191 15.30 -14.35 -33.38
N GLU A 192 14.93 -13.49 -32.43
CA GLU A 192 13.93 -12.44 -32.62
C GLU A 192 14.53 -11.04 -32.44
N MET A 193 14.27 -10.13 -33.38
CA MET A 193 14.75 -8.74 -33.26
C MET A 193 13.85 -7.95 -32.31
N THR A 194 14.42 -7.28 -31.31
CA THR A 194 13.72 -6.39 -30.38
C THR A 194 14.13 -4.92 -30.54
N ARG A 195 13.22 -3.99 -30.19
CA ARG A 195 13.48 -2.54 -30.15
C ARG A 195 14.14 -2.08 -28.86
N GLN A 196 14.18 -2.94 -27.84
CA GLN A 196 14.73 -2.65 -26.52
C GLN A 196 16.25 -2.48 -26.55
N GLU A 197 16.78 -1.41 -25.96
CA GLU A 197 18.23 -1.19 -25.89
C GLU A 197 18.89 -2.09 -24.83
N TYR A 198 20.20 -2.36 -24.99
CA TYR A 198 20.98 -3.12 -23.99
C TYR A 198 20.96 -2.51 -22.58
N LYS A 199 20.76 -1.19 -22.47
CA LYS A 199 20.64 -0.51 -21.17
C LYS A 199 19.35 -0.90 -20.44
N ASP A 200 18.30 -1.15 -21.21
CA ASP A 200 16.99 -1.52 -20.70
C ASP A 200 16.79 -3.04 -20.68
N ARG A 201 17.83 -3.82 -21.02
CA ARG A 201 17.89 -5.30 -21.06
C ARG A 201 17.30 -6.01 -19.84
N HIS A 202 17.29 -5.33 -18.70
CA HIS A 202 16.78 -5.86 -17.45
C HIS A 202 15.55 -5.08 -16.91
N GLY A 203 15.05 -4.11 -17.66
CA GLY A 203 13.94 -3.21 -17.28
C GLY A 203 12.54 -3.65 -17.72
N GLU A 204 12.43 -4.53 -18.74
CA GLU A 204 11.14 -4.97 -19.31
C GLU A 204 11.04 -6.50 -19.49
N GLY A 205 11.52 -7.29 -18.53
CA GLY A 205 11.30 -8.74 -18.56
C GLY A 205 9.96 -9.11 -17.93
N ASP A 206 9.19 -9.98 -18.60
CA ASP A 206 7.98 -10.69 -18.14
C ASP A 206 8.19 -11.53 -16.86
N GLY A 207 8.74 -10.93 -15.80
CA GLY A 207 8.82 -11.54 -14.48
C GLY A 207 7.51 -11.30 -13.77
N PHE A 208 6.65 -12.32 -13.70
CA PHE A 208 5.62 -12.70 -12.70
C PHE A 208 4.88 -11.59 -11.88
N PHE A 209 5.51 -10.48 -11.52
CA PHE A 209 4.93 -9.25 -10.99
C PHE A 209 4.44 -8.30 -12.10
N SER A 210 3.16 -8.44 -12.42
CA SER A 210 2.37 -7.43 -13.14
C SER A 210 2.41 -6.05 -12.46
N LYS A 211 2.25 -4.96 -13.23
CA LYS A 211 1.98 -3.57 -12.79
C LYS A 211 0.98 -3.46 -11.61
N LYS A 212 0.13 -4.48 -11.40
CA LYS A 212 -0.84 -4.62 -10.31
C LYS A 212 -0.23 -4.68 -8.89
N THR A 213 1.06 -5.01 -8.71
CA THR A 213 1.72 -5.02 -7.38
C THR A 213 2.30 -3.66 -6.97
N MET A 214 2.61 -2.76 -7.91
CA MET A 214 3.09 -1.41 -7.58
C MET A 214 2.04 -0.62 -6.79
N GLU A 215 0.76 -0.83 -7.11
CA GLU A 215 -0.40 -0.29 -6.42
C GLU A 215 -0.47 -0.73 -4.95
N ILE A 216 -0.14 -2.00 -4.67
CA ILE A 216 -0.20 -2.56 -3.31
C ILE A 216 0.97 -2.07 -2.45
N HIS A 217 2.17 -1.92 -3.03
CA HIS A 217 3.32 -1.34 -2.33
C HIS A 217 3.09 0.12 -1.93
N TRP A 218 2.55 0.94 -2.84
CA TRP A 218 2.23 2.33 -2.48
C TRP A 218 1.11 2.43 -1.44
N LEU A 219 0.11 1.54 -1.47
CA LEU A 219 -0.94 1.47 -0.45
C LEU A 219 -0.37 1.13 0.94
N SER A 220 0.58 0.21 1.01
CA SER A 220 1.33 -0.13 2.23
C SER A 220 2.15 1.05 2.74
N VAL A 221 2.92 1.73 1.87
CA VAL A 221 3.70 2.93 2.21
C VAL A 221 2.81 4.04 2.76
N ILE A 222 1.65 4.29 2.15
CA ILE A 222 0.70 5.33 2.58
C ILE A 222 0.12 4.98 3.96
N ASN A 223 -0.33 3.73 4.16
CA ASN A 223 -0.87 3.28 5.45
C ASN A 223 0.16 3.35 6.57
N SER A 224 1.41 2.95 6.31
CA SER A 224 2.49 3.01 7.28
C SER A 224 2.94 4.44 7.57
N THR A 225 2.86 5.34 6.57
CA THR A 225 3.09 6.78 6.75
C THR A 225 2.01 7.41 7.62
N LEU A 226 0.74 7.05 7.41
CA LEU A 226 -0.39 7.50 8.24
C LEU A 226 -0.23 7.04 9.69
N LEU A 227 0.20 5.79 9.91
CA LEU A 227 0.50 5.27 11.25
C LEU A 227 1.62 6.07 11.94
N VAL A 228 2.69 6.42 11.22
CA VAL A 228 3.77 7.28 11.75
C VAL A 228 3.21 8.64 12.17
N PHE A 229 2.43 9.29 11.31
CA PHE A 229 1.86 10.60 11.62
C PHE A 229 0.92 10.56 12.83
N LEU A 230 0.10 9.52 12.95
CA LEU A 230 -0.76 9.31 14.11
C LEU A 230 0.06 9.11 15.38
N LEU A 231 1.11 8.28 15.34
CA LEU A 231 1.98 8.05 16.50
C LEU A 231 2.77 9.29 16.89
N VAL A 232 3.30 10.05 15.92
CA VAL A 232 3.98 11.33 16.17
C VAL A 232 2.99 12.33 16.78
N GLY A 233 1.78 12.42 16.26
CA GLY A 233 0.71 13.26 16.80
C GLY A 233 0.37 12.87 18.24
N PHE A 234 0.21 11.58 18.52
CA PHE A 234 -0.06 11.07 19.87
C PHE A 234 1.07 11.38 20.85
N VAL A 235 2.33 11.17 20.45
CA VAL A 235 3.50 11.51 21.28
C VAL A 235 3.59 13.02 21.51
N ALA A 236 3.35 13.83 20.48
CA ALA A 236 3.33 15.28 20.61
C ALA A 236 2.22 15.75 21.55
N LEU A 237 1.02 15.17 21.48
CA LEU A 237 -0.08 15.46 22.39
C LEU A 237 0.27 15.11 23.84
N ILE A 238 0.90 13.97 24.08
CA ILE A 238 1.38 13.60 25.42
C ILE A 238 2.40 14.64 25.90
N LEU A 239 3.41 14.95 25.10
CA LEU A 239 4.45 15.93 25.48
C LEU A 239 3.86 17.32 25.75
N VAL A 240 2.95 17.81 24.91
CA VAL A 240 2.27 19.10 25.08
C VAL A 240 1.39 19.09 26.33
N SER A 241 0.62 18.03 26.55
CA SER A 241 -0.25 17.91 27.73
C SER A 241 0.56 17.91 29.03
N VAL A 242 1.73 17.26 29.02
CA VAL A 242 2.66 17.22 30.15
C VAL A 242 3.31 18.56 30.38
N VAL A 243 3.87 19.19 29.34
CA VAL A 243 4.47 20.52 29.43
C VAL A 243 3.45 21.54 29.93
N LYS A 244 2.20 21.46 29.43
CA LYS A 244 1.11 22.32 29.88
C LYS A 244 0.74 22.05 31.35
N ARG A 245 0.65 20.79 31.78
CA ARG A 245 0.38 20.42 33.17
C ARG A 245 1.49 20.92 34.11
N ASP A 246 2.74 20.70 33.74
CA ASP A 246 3.91 21.12 34.51
C ASP A 246 4.01 22.66 34.58
N LEU A 247 3.77 23.38 33.47
CA LEU A 247 3.71 24.85 33.45
C LEU A 247 2.58 25.41 34.32
N THR A 248 1.40 24.77 34.29
CA THR A 248 0.25 25.20 35.10
C THR A 248 0.53 24.98 36.59
N GLN A 249 1.24 23.90 36.94
CA GLN A 249 1.67 23.63 38.30
C GLN A 249 2.71 24.66 38.79
N TYR A 250 3.70 25.02 37.96
CA TYR A 250 4.67 26.08 38.29
C TYR A 250 4.03 27.45 38.48
N ASN A 251 3.08 27.83 37.62
CA ASN A 251 2.38 29.11 37.76
C ASN A 251 1.53 29.16 39.04
N ASN A 252 1.03 28.02 39.52
CA ASN A 252 0.29 27.93 40.78
C ASN A 252 1.21 27.86 42.02
N GLU A 253 2.51 27.56 41.85
CA GLU A 253 3.50 27.46 42.94
C GLU A 253 4.04 28.84 43.40
N GLU A 254 3.92 29.90 42.59
CA GLU A 254 4.22 31.27 43.06
C GLU A 254 3.26 31.73 44.19
N ASP A 255 2.08 31.11 44.31
CA ASP A 255 1.03 31.46 45.28
C ASP A 255 1.04 30.64 46.59
N ARG A 256 1.85 29.57 46.72
CA ARG A 256 1.86 28.71 47.94
C ARG A 256 3.29 28.38 48.40
N LYS A 257 3.81 29.18 49.34
CA LYS A 257 5.15 28.99 49.94
C LYS A 257 5.22 28.04 51.13
N ASP A 258 4.11 27.52 51.64
CA ASP A 258 4.10 26.68 52.84
C ASP A 258 3.29 25.39 52.62
N GLU A 259 3.84 24.42 51.88
CA GLU A 259 3.44 23.01 52.02
C GLU A 259 4.55 22.11 51.49
N MET A 260 4.91 21.11 52.30
CA MET A 260 6.00 20.17 52.09
C MET A 260 5.76 19.36 50.79
N LEU A 261 6.47 19.73 49.72
CA LEU A 261 6.28 19.20 48.36
C LEU A 261 6.58 17.70 48.27
N ILE A 262 5.53 16.89 48.09
CA ILE A 262 5.64 15.53 47.54
C ILE A 262 5.75 15.68 46.02
N ASP A 263 6.99 15.79 45.54
CA ASP A 263 7.34 15.87 44.12
C ASP A 263 7.02 14.52 43.45
N ASN A 264 5.85 14.39 42.80
CA ASN A 264 5.39 13.14 42.16
C ASN A 264 5.88 13.05 40.70
N GLY A 265 6.58 11.95 40.35
CA GLY A 265 6.86 11.56 38.96
C GLY A 265 8.34 11.47 38.57
N TRP A 266 8.66 11.79 37.30
CA TRP A 266 10.03 11.63 36.77
C TRP A 266 11.06 12.56 37.43
N LYS A 267 10.61 13.69 38.00
CA LYS A 267 11.45 14.68 38.70
C LYS A 267 12.09 14.09 39.95
N THR A 268 11.39 13.21 40.67
CA THR A 268 11.88 12.52 41.87
C THR A 268 12.98 11.51 41.58
N VAL A 269 13.16 11.15 40.31
CA VAL A 269 14.12 10.15 39.82
C VAL A 269 15.25 10.79 39.01
N ASN A 270 15.23 12.11 38.81
CA ASN A 270 16.14 12.85 37.92
C ASN A 270 17.64 12.57 38.16
N THR A 271 18.06 12.31 39.41
CA THR A 271 19.45 11.99 39.76
C THR A 271 19.83 10.55 39.43
N ASP A 272 18.89 9.62 39.42
CA ASP A 272 19.15 8.18 39.26
C ASP A 272 19.01 7.71 37.80
N VAL A 273 18.36 8.51 36.93
CA VAL A 273 18.24 8.27 35.48
C VAL A 273 19.60 8.13 34.78
N PHE A 274 20.64 8.82 35.25
CA PHE A 274 21.96 8.82 34.63
C PHE A 274 22.89 7.70 35.14
N ARG A 275 22.39 6.80 36.00
CA ARG A 275 23.18 5.68 36.52
C ARG A 275 23.56 4.73 35.38
N PHE A 276 24.83 4.34 35.34
CA PHE A 276 25.35 3.50 34.26
C PHE A 276 24.68 2.12 34.21
N PRO A 277 24.55 1.53 33.00
CA PRO A 277 23.95 0.22 32.84
C PRO A 277 24.80 -0.86 33.50
N GLN A 278 24.13 -1.87 34.06
CA GLN A 278 24.77 -3.13 34.42
C GLN A 278 25.39 -3.76 33.16
N ASN A 279 26.59 -4.34 33.25
CA ASN A 279 27.30 -4.91 32.11
C ASN A 279 27.53 -3.92 30.94
N ALA A 280 28.08 -2.74 31.25
CA ALA A 280 28.37 -1.67 30.27
C ALA A 280 29.19 -2.15 29.05
N ASN A 281 30.01 -3.19 29.21
CA ASN A 281 30.79 -3.76 28.10
C ASN A 281 29.90 -4.33 26.98
N LEU A 282 28.96 -5.23 27.32
CA LEU A 282 28.04 -5.83 26.36
C LEU A 282 27.10 -4.77 25.76
N PHE A 283 26.62 -3.83 26.57
CA PHE A 283 25.79 -2.73 26.11
C PHE A 283 26.49 -1.91 25.01
N CYS A 284 27.76 -1.55 25.21
CA CYS A 284 28.52 -0.78 24.23
C CYS A 284 28.81 -1.59 22.95
N ALA A 285 29.11 -2.88 23.09
CA ALA A 285 29.31 -3.77 21.96
C ALA A 285 28.06 -3.86 21.07
N ILE A 286 26.88 -4.04 21.67
CA ILE A 286 25.59 -4.04 20.94
C ILE A 286 25.38 -2.73 20.17
N GLN A 287 25.66 -1.58 20.80
CA GLN A 287 25.51 -0.28 20.15
C GLN A 287 26.49 -0.08 18.98
N GLY A 288 27.72 -0.60 19.10
CA GLY A 288 28.71 -0.57 18.03
C GLY A 288 28.26 -1.40 16.83
N VAL A 289 27.95 -2.68 17.06
CA VAL A 289 27.50 -3.60 16.02
C VAL A 289 26.21 -3.14 15.36
N GLY A 290 25.22 -2.69 16.13
CA GLY A 290 23.96 -2.18 15.57
C GLY A 290 24.16 -0.96 14.66
N CYS A 291 25.09 -0.06 14.98
CA CYS A 291 25.41 1.07 14.09
C CYS A 291 26.08 0.64 12.79
N GLN A 292 26.97 -0.37 12.86
CA GLN A 292 27.58 -0.94 11.67
C GLN A 292 26.52 -1.55 10.76
N LEU A 293 25.63 -2.39 11.31
CA LEU A 293 24.54 -3.01 10.55
C LEU A 293 23.59 -1.98 9.93
N LEU A 294 23.20 -0.94 10.67
CA LEU A 294 22.40 0.17 10.12
C LEU A 294 23.11 0.86 8.95
N THR A 295 24.43 1.07 9.07
CA THR A 295 25.21 1.71 8.01
C THR A 295 25.23 0.85 6.75
N ILE A 296 25.38 -0.48 6.89
CA ILE A 296 25.36 -1.42 5.77
C ILE A 296 23.99 -1.39 5.07
N VAL A 297 22.89 -1.53 5.82
CA VAL A 297 21.53 -1.55 5.27
C VAL A 297 21.22 -0.24 4.53
N VAL A 298 21.49 0.91 5.16
CA VAL A 298 21.26 2.22 4.53
C VAL A 298 22.11 2.40 3.27
N THR A 299 23.37 1.94 3.29
CA THR A 299 24.26 2.06 2.13
C THR A 299 23.76 1.22 0.96
N ILE A 300 23.36 -0.04 1.20
CA ILE A 300 22.80 -0.92 0.15
C ILE A 300 21.51 -0.34 -0.42
N LEU A 301 20.59 0.12 0.43
CA LEU A 301 19.31 0.71 -0.02
C LEU A 301 19.51 2.00 -0.83
N ILE A 302 20.44 2.87 -0.41
CA ILE A 302 20.76 4.10 -1.16
C ILE A 302 21.35 3.75 -2.52
N ILE A 303 22.34 2.86 -2.59
CA ILE A 303 22.98 2.52 -3.87
C ILE A 303 21.98 1.84 -4.81
N GLY A 304 21.11 0.96 -4.28
CA GLY A 304 20.01 0.36 -5.03
C GLY A 304 18.99 1.39 -5.55
N SER A 305 18.66 2.41 -4.76
CA SER A 305 17.69 3.46 -5.15
C SER A 305 18.17 4.35 -6.30
N PHE A 306 19.48 4.54 -6.45
CA PHE A 306 20.05 5.35 -7.54
C PHE A 306 20.33 4.54 -8.82
N ASN A 307 19.88 3.28 -8.91
CA ASN A 307 20.17 2.35 -10.03
C ASN A 307 21.67 2.27 -10.38
N LEU A 308 22.55 2.49 -9.39
CA LEU A 308 24.00 2.45 -9.58
C LEU A 308 24.52 1.00 -9.68
N ILE A 309 23.72 0.04 -9.23
CA ILE A 309 23.99 -1.40 -9.29
C ILE A 309 22.95 -2.01 -10.22
N ASN A 310 23.39 -2.79 -11.20
CA ASN A 310 22.48 -3.69 -11.92
C ASN A 310 22.11 -4.84 -10.97
N VAL A 311 20.91 -4.76 -10.39
CA VAL A 311 20.34 -5.74 -9.43
C VAL A 311 20.27 -7.13 -10.05
N HIS A 312 20.12 -7.20 -11.37
CA HIS A 312 19.99 -8.45 -12.12
C HIS A 312 21.33 -9.13 -12.41
N ARG A 313 22.46 -8.49 -12.05
CA ARG A 313 23.77 -9.14 -12.17
C ARG A 313 23.93 -10.19 -11.07
N HIS A 314 23.90 -11.45 -11.48
CA HIS A 314 24.05 -12.63 -10.63
C HIS A 314 25.21 -12.50 -9.62
N GLY A 315 24.94 -12.68 -8.33
CA GLY A 315 25.93 -12.63 -7.24
C GLY A 315 26.50 -11.26 -6.84
N LEU A 316 26.12 -10.14 -7.46
CA LEU A 316 26.75 -8.83 -7.15
C LEU A 316 26.42 -8.33 -5.74
N ILE A 317 25.15 -8.45 -5.32
CA ILE A 317 24.67 -7.96 -4.02
C ILE A 317 25.38 -8.69 -2.87
N ASN A 318 25.55 -10.00 -2.97
CA ASN A 318 26.25 -10.81 -1.97
C ASN A 318 27.72 -10.41 -1.80
N THR A 319 28.41 -10.14 -2.92
CA THR A 319 29.80 -9.65 -2.90
C THR A 319 29.90 -8.29 -2.20
N LEU A 320 28.98 -7.36 -2.51
CA LEU A 320 28.93 -6.04 -1.90
C LEU A 320 28.61 -6.11 -0.40
N ALA A 321 27.73 -7.00 0.03
CA ALA A 321 27.40 -7.19 1.44
C ALA A 321 28.62 -7.58 2.27
N VAL A 322 29.42 -8.55 1.80
CA VAL A 322 30.67 -8.98 2.45
C VAL A 322 31.69 -7.83 2.49
N ALA A 323 31.85 -7.11 1.38
CA ALA A 323 32.76 -5.97 1.29
C ALA A 323 32.37 -4.85 2.25
N PHE A 324 31.09 -4.45 2.29
CA PHE A 324 30.61 -3.41 3.19
C PHE A 324 30.70 -3.82 4.65
N TYR A 325 30.46 -5.09 4.98
CA TYR A 325 30.66 -5.58 6.35
C TYR A 325 32.12 -5.38 6.81
N ALA A 326 33.10 -5.77 5.99
CA ALA A 326 34.52 -5.59 6.31
C ALA A 326 34.89 -4.10 6.44
N LEU A 327 34.46 -3.25 5.49
CA LEU A 327 34.81 -1.82 5.46
C LEU A 327 34.17 -1.00 6.58
N THR A 328 32.95 -1.35 6.99
CA THR A 328 32.21 -0.63 8.05
C THR A 328 32.58 -1.09 9.46
N SER A 329 33.39 -2.13 9.61
CA SER A 329 33.82 -2.69 10.92
C SER A 329 34.51 -1.65 11.82
N GLY A 330 35.20 -0.67 11.24
CA GLY A 330 35.78 0.45 12.01
C GLY A 330 34.74 1.35 12.71
N ILE A 331 33.52 1.46 12.17
CA ILE A 331 32.42 2.22 12.80
C ILE A 331 31.98 1.52 14.08
N ALA A 332 31.87 0.18 14.07
CA ALA A 332 31.51 -0.59 15.25
C ALA A 332 32.53 -0.38 16.39
N GLY A 333 33.82 -0.51 16.07
CA GLY A 333 34.90 -0.29 17.03
C GLY A 333 34.90 1.12 17.61
N TYR A 334 34.74 2.14 16.76
CA TYR A 334 34.71 3.54 17.19
C TYR A 334 33.56 3.83 18.16
N ILE A 335 32.34 3.43 17.82
CA ILE A 335 31.15 3.72 18.62
C ILE A 335 31.18 2.95 19.94
N SER A 336 31.58 1.67 19.91
CA SER A 336 31.66 0.82 21.09
C SER A 336 32.69 1.35 22.09
N ALA A 337 33.95 1.58 21.66
CA ALA A 337 35.01 2.05 22.54
C ALA A 337 34.78 3.48 23.05
N SER A 338 34.23 4.38 22.21
CA SER A 338 33.89 5.75 22.62
C SER A 338 32.82 5.76 23.71
N LEU A 339 31.79 4.92 23.58
CA LEU A 339 30.74 4.83 24.58
C LEU A 339 31.23 4.13 25.85
N TYR A 340 32.04 3.07 25.72
CA TYR A 340 32.60 2.35 26.86
C TYR A 340 33.50 3.24 27.70
N ARG A 341 34.32 4.08 27.06
CA ARG A 341 35.15 5.07 27.75
C ARG A 341 34.30 6.13 28.47
N LYS A 342 33.20 6.58 27.86
CA LYS A 342 32.23 7.51 28.47
C LYS A 342 31.56 6.92 29.71
N LEU A 343 31.37 5.61 29.78
CA LEU A 343 30.79 4.91 30.93
C LEU A 343 31.84 4.49 31.97
N ASN A 344 33.00 5.15 32.00
CA ASN A 344 34.14 4.85 32.89
C ASN A 344 34.68 3.40 32.75
N GLY A 345 34.65 2.85 31.54
CA GLY A 345 35.29 1.57 31.23
C GLY A 345 36.79 1.71 30.95
N ASP A 346 37.60 0.85 31.57
CA ASP A 346 39.06 0.81 31.37
C ASP A 346 39.53 -0.33 30.45
N SER A 347 38.83 -1.47 30.45
CA SER A 347 39.15 -2.68 29.69
C SER A 347 38.70 -2.63 28.22
N TRP A 348 39.10 -1.59 27.49
CA TRP A 348 38.65 -1.34 26.11
C TRP A 348 39.03 -2.45 25.11
N ILE A 349 40.13 -3.18 25.34
CA ILE A 349 40.55 -4.30 24.48
C ILE A 349 39.51 -5.42 24.49
N TRP A 350 39.03 -5.78 25.69
CA TRP A 350 37.96 -6.78 25.84
C TRP A 350 36.65 -6.31 25.21
N ASN A 351 36.36 -5.01 25.26
CA ASN A 351 35.20 -4.44 24.59
C ASN A 351 35.28 -4.57 23.07
N ILE A 352 36.45 -4.36 22.47
CA ILE A 352 36.65 -4.55 21.03
C ILE A 352 36.56 -6.02 20.62
N ASN A 353 37.18 -6.93 21.37
CA ASN A 353 37.06 -8.37 21.09
C ASN A 353 35.59 -8.83 21.16
N LEU A 354 34.85 -8.38 22.17
CA LEU A 354 33.42 -8.65 22.28
C LEU A 354 32.64 -8.05 21.10
N THR A 355 32.94 -6.81 20.71
CA THR A 355 32.28 -6.13 19.57
C THR A 355 32.50 -6.90 18.27
N SER A 356 33.72 -7.38 18.02
CA SER A 356 34.03 -8.16 16.80
C SER A 356 33.41 -9.56 16.82
N ALA A 357 33.25 -10.18 17.99
CA ALA A 357 32.71 -11.53 18.13
C ALA A 357 31.17 -11.57 18.13
N LEU A 358 30.52 -10.49 18.59
CA LEU A 358 29.08 -10.47 18.89
C LEU A 358 28.20 -10.88 17.71
N PHE A 359 28.53 -10.45 16.50
CA PHE A 359 27.81 -10.86 15.28
C PHE A 359 28.50 -12.01 14.53
N ALA A 360 29.84 -11.99 14.46
CA ALA A 360 30.60 -12.96 13.68
C ALA A 360 30.47 -14.41 14.20
N VAL A 361 30.47 -14.61 15.52
CA VAL A 361 30.40 -15.96 16.11
C VAL A 361 29.02 -16.60 15.88
N PRO A 362 27.88 -15.94 16.17
CA PRO A 362 26.57 -16.50 15.84
C PRO A 362 26.40 -16.81 14.33
N VAL A 363 26.87 -15.93 13.45
CA VAL A 363 26.84 -16.16 12.00
C VAL A 363 27.62 -17.41 11.63
N PHE A 364 28.84 -17.56 12.15
CA PHE A 364 29.66 -18.75 11.90
C PHE A 364 29.01 -20.04 12.43
N LEU A 365 28.39 -20.01 13.62
CA LEU A 365 27.74 -21.18 14.20
C LEU A 365 26.53 -21.63 13.38
N VAL A 366 25.64 -20.71 13.01
CA VAL A 366 24.48 -21.03 12.16
C VAL A 366 24.95 -21.52 10.80
N TRP A 367 25.89 -20.82 10.18
CA TRP A 367 26.47 -21.24 8.91
C TRP A 367 27.11 -22.63 8.99
N ALA A 368 27.86 -22.95 10.05
CA ALA A 368 28.51 -24.25 10.20
C ALA A 368 27.48 -25.40 10.25
N VAL A 369 26.34 -25.20 10.90
CA VAL A 369 25.25 -26.17 10.94
C VAL A 369 24.61 -26.32 9.55
N SER A 370 24.19 -25.21 8.94
CA SER A 370 23.60 -25.19 7.59
C SER A 370 24.51 -25.84 6.55
N ASN A 371 25.77 -25.41 6.50
CA ASN A 371 26.76 -25.91 5.55
C ASN A 371 27.06 -27.39 5.74
N SER A 372 27.09 -27.90 6.99
CA SER A 372 27.29 -29.33 7.24
C SER A 372 26.14 -30.17 6.70
N LEU A 373 24.90 -29.69 6.82
CA LEU A 373 23.72 -30.34 6.27
C LEU A 373 23.71 -30.28 4.74
N SER A 374 24.01 -29.11 4.17
CA SER A 374 24.16 -28.94 2.71
C SER A 374 25.22 -29.88 2.12
N TRP A 375 26.36 -30.09 2.81
CA TRP A 375 27.36 -31.08 2.42
C TRP A 375 26.84 -32.52 2.51
N ALA A 376 26.07 -32.86 3.55
CA ALA A 376 25.49 -34.20 3.71
C ALA A 376 24.50 -34.54 2.58
N TYR A 377 23.76 -33.55 2.09
CA TYR A 377 22.81 -33.69 0.97
C TYR A 377 23.47 -33.51 -0.41
N GLN A 378 24.77 -33.21 -0.51
CA GLN A 378 25.44 -32.87 -1.78
C GLN A 378 24.82 -31.66 -2.53
N SER A 379 24.23 -30.74 -1.77
CA SER A 379 23.63 -29.51 -2.31
C SER A 379 24.70 -28.54 -2.82
N THR A 380 24.38 -27.80 -3.88
CA THR A 380 25.19 -26.71 -4.43
C THR A 380 25.31 -25.52 -3.49
N GLN A 381 24.39 -25.39 -2.51
CA GLN A 381 24.50 -24.43 -1.39
C GLN A 381 25.69 -24.73 -0.47
N ALA A 382 26.22 -25.95 -0.49
CA ALA A 382 27.42 -26.30 0.27
C ALA A 382 28.60 -25.44 -0.20
N LEU A 383 29.07 -24.53 0.67
CA LEU A 383 30.22 -23.70 0.39
C LEU A 383 31.51 -24.54 0.43
N PRO A 384 32.38 -24.41 -0.58
CA PRO A 384 33.69 -25.02 -0.56
C PRO A 384 34.53 -24.48 0.61
N TYR A 385 35.34 -25.34 1.23
CA TYR A 385 36.24 -24.95 2.33
C TYR A 385 37.16 -23.78 1.95
N THR A 386 37.54 -23.67 0.67
CA THR A 386 38.35 -22.58 0.13
C THR A 386 37.66 -21.22 0.29
N THR A 387 36.38 -21.13 -0.05
CA THR A 387 35.57 -19.92 0.08
C THR A 387 35.42 -19.51 1.54
N VAL A 388 35.25 -20.48 2.44
CA VAL A 388 35.16 -20.24 3.89
C VAL A 388 36.45 -19.63 4.42
N ILE A 389 37.59 -20.17 4.02
CA ILE A 389 38.91 -19.63 4.38
C ILE A 389 39.06 -18.21 3.85
N ILE A 390 38.63 -17.92 2.61
CA ILE A 390 38.68 -16.56 2.04
C ILE A 390 37.85 -15.58 2.89
N ILE A 391 36.61 -15.93 3.24
CA ILE A 391 35.74 -15.06 4.07
C ILE A 391 36.35 -14.85 5.47
N PHE A 392 36.89 -15.92 6.08
CA PHE A 392 37.58 -15.83 7.35
C PHE A 392 38.82 -14.93 7.28
N LEU A 393 39.62 -15.04 6.21
CA LEU A 393 40.78 -14.18 5.99
C LEU A 393 40.39 -12.72 5.76
N ILE A 394 39.29 -12.44 5.04
CA ILE A 394 38.77 -11.07 4.90
C ILE A 394 38.38 -10.51 6.26
N TRP A 395 37.69 -11.29 7.10
CA TRP A 395 37.35 -10.88 8.46
C TRP A 395 38.61 -10.66 9.31
N LEU A 396 39.58 -11.56 9.26
CA LEU A 396 40.80 -11.51 10.09
C LEU A 396 41.78 -10.42 9.66
N LEU A 397 41.96 -10.18 8.36
CA LEU A 397 42.97 -9.27 7.82
C LEU A 397 42.43 -7.86 7.57
N VAL A 398 41.12 -7.71 7.36
CA VAL A 398 40.49 -6.41 7.07
C VAL A 398 39.52 -6.03 8.18
N GLY A 399 38.51 -6.85 8.47
CA GLY A 399 37.44 -6.51 9.41
C GLY A 399 37.92 -6.29 10.86
N TYR A 400 38.64 -7.25 11.43
CA TYR A 400 39.14 -7.19 12.82
C TYR A 400 40.15 -6.04 13.03
N PRO A 401 41.18 -5.86 12.18
CA PRO A 401 42.09 -4.71 12.30
C PRO A 401 41.38 -3.37 12.18
N LEU A 402 40.43 -3.22 11.25
CA LEU A 402 39.62 -2.00 11.16
C LEU A 402 38.79 -1.75 12.42
N THR A 403 38.23 -2.80 13.02
CA THR A 403 37.53 -2.70 14.32
C THR A 403 38.45 -2.20 15.42
N VAL A 404 39.69 -2.70 15.48
CA VAL A 404 40.71 -2.26 16.46
C VAL A 404 41.11 -0.80 16.22
N VAL A 405 41.39 -0.41 14.98
CA VAL A 405 41.72 0.99 14.61
C VAL A 405 40.58 1.92 15.00
N GLY A 406 39.34 1.54 14.66
CA GLY A 406 38.14 2.25 15.09
C GLY A 406 38.07 2.37 16.61
N GLY A 407 38.34 1.29 17.34
CA GLY A 407 38.40 1.26 18.80
C GLY A 407 39.42 2.22 19.41
N ILE A 408 40.64 2.26 18.86
CA ILE A 408 41.71 3.17 19.28
C ILE A 408 41.27 4.62 19.07
N MET A 409 40.70 4.93 17.90
CA MET A 409 40.14 6.26 17.61
C MET A 409 39.00 6.61 18.58
N GLY A 410 38.08 5.68 18.83
CA GLY A 410 36.94 5.88 19.73
C GLY A 410 37.36 6.17 21.17
N LYS A 411 38.40 5.48 21.66
CA LYS A 411 38.99 5.70 22.99
C LYS A 411 39.67 7.07 23.10
N ASN A 412 40.44 7.46 22.08
CA ASN A 412 41.27 8.67 22.15
C ASN A 412 40.48 9.96 21.86
N PHE A 413 39.50 9.89 20.96
CA PHE A 413 38.66 11.04 20.57
C PHE A 413 37.30 11.07 21.30
N GLY A 414 37.01 10.06 22.12
CA GLY A 414 35.81 10.02 22.94
C GLY A 414 35.87 11.06 24.06
N GLY A 415 35.12 12.16 23.92
CA GLY A 415 34.96 13.16 24.99
C GLY A 415 34.41 12.56 26.30
N ARG A 416 34.57 13.28 27.42
CA ARG A 416 34.05 12.88 28.74
C ARG A 416 32.52 12.83 28.75
N TYR A 417 31.98 11.97 29.62
CA TYR A 417 30.54 11.91 29.85
C TYR A 417 30.12 13.00 30.83
N ASP A 418 29.46 14.03 30.32
CA ASP A 418 28.90 15.10 31.15
C ASP A 418 27.42 14.79 31.42
N ALA A 419 27.15 14.19 32.57
CA ALA A 419 25.79 14.06 33.07
C ALA A 419 25.27 15.44 33.54
N PRO A 420 24.01 15.80 33.25
CA PRO A 420 23.44 17.07 33.70
C PRO A 420 23.43 17.25 35.23
N CYS A 421 23.34 16.15 35.95
CA CYS A 421 23.34 16.11 37.41
C CYS A 421 24.12 14.90 37.93
N ARG A 422 24.69 15.04 39.13
CA ARG A 422 25.44 13.96 39.79
C ARG A 422 24.48 12.92 40.36
N THR A 423 24.75 11.65 40.10
CA THR A 423 23.99 10.52 40.65
C THR A 423 24.20 10.38 42.16
N ARG A 424 23.18 9.98 42.91
CA ARG A 424 23.31 9.65 44.34
C ARG A 424 24.16 8.39 44.52
N ASN A 425 24.81 8.26 45.68
CA ASN A 425 25.67 7.10 45.99
C ASN A 425 24.85 5.81 46.19
N ILE A 426 23.64 5.93 46.76
CA ILE A 426 22.75 4.81 47.02
C ILE A 426 21.59 4.87 46.02
N PRO A 427 21.31 3.78 45.28
CA PRO A 427 20.17 3.74 44.36
C PRO A 427 18.84 3.77 45.13
N ARG A 428 17.88 4.56 44.64
CA ARG A 428 16.51 4.56 45.19
C ARG A 428 15.82 3.20 45.00
N GLU A 429 15.01 2.82 45.98
CA GLU A 429 14.13 1.65 45.90
C GLU A 429 13.01 1.89 44.89
N LEU A 430 12.74 0.87 44.06
CA LEU A 430 11.74 0.96 43.00
C LEU A 430 10.36 0.60 43.56
N PRO A 431 9.30 1.34 43.17
CA PRO A 431 7.94 0.99 43.57
C PRO A 431 7.52 -0.36 42.98
N LEU A 432 6.61 -1.05 43.67
CA LEU A 432 5.96 -2.25 43.14
C LEU A 432 5.00 -1.85 42.02
N LEU A 433 5.43 -2.05 40.79
CA LEU A 433 4.65 -1.72 39.60
C LEU A 433 3.81 -2.91 39.14
N PRO A 434 2.61 -2.68 38.59
CA PRO A 434 1.79 -3.73 37.96
C PRO A 434 2.50 -4.46 36.82
N TRP A 435 2.03 -5.66 36.48
CA TRP A 435 2.64 -6.53 35.47
C TRP A 435 2.84 -5.88 34.09
N TYR A 436 1.97 -4.92 33.70
CA TYR A 436 2.05 -4.21 32.42
C TYR A 436 3.21 -3.19 32.33
N HIS A 437 3.87 -2.87 33.45
CA HIS A 437 5.14 -2.13 33.49
C HIS A 437 6.38 -3.03 33.36
N SER A 438 6.20 -4.34 33.17
CA SER A 438 7.30 -5.26 32.97
C SER A 438 8.03 -5.01 31.63
N SER A 439 9.31 -5.40 31.57
CA SER A 439 10.10 -5.32 30.33
C SER A 439 9.47 -6.13 29.19
N GLY A 440 8.76 -7.23 29.50
CA GLY A 440 8.07 -8.07 28.52
C GLY A 440 6.84 -7.36 27.91
N ALA A 441 6.00 -6.73 28.73
CA ALA A 441 4.87 -5.95 28.24
C ALA A 441 5.31 -4.78 27.33
N PHE A 442 6.40 -4.11 27.72
CA PHE A 442 6.99 -3.04 26.91
C PHE A 442 7.63 -3.56 25.61
N ALA A 443 8.22 -4.76 25.63
CA ALA A 443 8.73 -5.42 24.44
C ALA A 443 7.60 -5.78 23.47
N LEU A 444 6.44 -6.25 23.98
CA LEU A 444 5.27 -6.57 23.17
C LEU A 444 4.72 -5.32 22.47
N VAL A 445 4.42 -4.25 23.21
CA VAL A 445 3.92 -3.00 22.63
C VAL A 445 4.98 -2.35 21.72
N GLY A 446 6.22 -2.34 22.19
CA GLY A 446 7.38 -1.79 21.50
C GLY A 446 7.69 -2.46 20.16
N GLY A 447 7.40 -3.76 20.05
CA GLY A 447 7.64 -4.54 18.85
C GLY A 447 6.44 -4.61 17.90
N PHE A 448 5.21 -4.67 18.44
CA PHE A 448 3.99 -4.82 17.65
C PHE A 448 3.73 -3.63 16.72
N LEU A 449 3.88 -2.40 17.23
CA LEU A 449 3.59 -1.19 16.44
C LEU A 449 4.57 -0.95 15.28
N PRO A 450 5.90 -1.08 15.46
CA PRO A 450 6.81 -1.03 14.33
C PRO A 450 6.66 -2.23 13.39
N PHE A 451 6.33 -3.43 13.91
CA PHE A 451 6.06 -4.60 13.07
C PHE A 451 4.82 -4.40 12.18
N SER A 452 3.73 -3.86 12.71
CA SER A 452 2.52 -3.60 11.92
C SER A 452 2.77 -2.59 10.80
N ALA A 453 3.68 -1.63 11.02
CA ALA A 453 4.10 -0.66 10.00
C ALA A 453 4.88 -1.30 8.83
N ILE A 454 5.41 -2.51 8.98
CA ILE A 454 6.20 -3.18 7.93
C ILE A 454 5.61 -4.51 7.48
N SER A 455 4.49 -4.96 8.04
CA SER A 455 3.96 -6.32 7.86
C SER A 455 3.60 -6.65 6.41
N VAL A 456 3.08 -5.68 5.66
CA VAL A 456 2.73 -5.86 4.25
C VAL A 456 3.98 -5.94 3.38
N GLU A 457 4.96 -5.06 3.57
CA GLU A 457 6.23 -5.12 2.83
C GLU A 457 7.04 -6.36 3.19
N LEU A 458 6.96 -6.80 4.44
CA LEU A 458 7.61 -8.03 4.89
C LEU A 458 7.12 -9.26 4.14
N TYR A 459 5.82 -9.32 3.78
CA TYR A 459 5.29 -10.38 2.93
C TYR A 459 6.01 -10.43 1.58
N TYR A 460 6.15 -9.28 0.91
CA TYR A 460 6.80 -9.20 -0.39
C TYR A 460 8.31 -9.47 -0.30
N ILE A 461 8.98 -8.99 0.75
CA ILE A 461 10.38 -9.33 0.99
C ILE A 461 10.52 -10.84 1.17
N PHE A 462 9.64 -11.48 1.95
CA PHE A 462 9.70 -12.94 2.12
C PHE A 462 9.37 -13.69 0.85
N ALA A 463 8.38 -13.25 0.08
CA ALA A 463 8.02 -13.86 -1.21
C ALA A 463 9.15 -13.75 -2.24
N THR A 464 9.88 -12.63 -2.27
CA THR A 464 11.01 -12.45 -3.20
C THR A 464 12.30 -13.11 -2.73
N VAL A 465 12.62 -13.09 -1.43
CA VAL A 465 13.85 -13.72 -0.90
C VAL A 465 13.73 -15.24 -0.91
N TRP A 466 12.54 -15.77 -0.60
CA TRP A 466 12.26 -17.22 -0.52
C TRP A 466 11.44 -17.73 -1.70
N GLY A 467 11.24 -16.91 -2.72
CA GLY A 467 10.65 -17.29 -4.00
C GLY A 467 11.64 -17.01 -5.13
N HIS A 468 11.30 -17.46 -6.34
CA HIS A 468 12.16 -17.33 -7.51
C HIS A 468 12.10 -15.94 -8.17
N GLU A 469 11.70 -14.91 -7.43
CA GLU A 469 11.38 -13.59 -7.96
C GLU A 469 12.39 -12.52 -7.52
N THR A 470 12.68 -11.55 -8.39
CA THR A 470 13.64 -10.48 -8.08
C THR A 470 12.91 -9.21 -7.65
N TYR A 471 13.21 -8.70 -6.45
CA TYR A 471 12.67 -7.42 -5.98
C TYR A 471 13.46 -6.25 -6.57
N THR A 472 12.80 -5.40 -7.36
CA THR A 472 13.46 -4.30 -8.10
C THR A 472 13.22 -2.90 -7.51
N LEU A 473 12.27 -2.72 -6.59
CA LEU A 473 11.82 -1.41 -6.10
C LEU A 473 12.59 -0.93 -4.85
N PHE A 474 13.91 -0.81 -4.93
CA PHE A 474 14.76 -0.44 -3.77
C PHE A 474 14.41 0.91 -3.13
N TYR A 475 13.87 1.85 -3.89
CA TYR A 475 13.44 3.16 -3.37
C TYR A 475 12.24 3.04 -2.41
N ILE A 476 11.33 2.10 -2.66
CA ILE A 476 10.19 1.82 -1.77
C ILE A 476 10.72 1.24 -0.45
N LEU A 477 11.62 0.26 -0.53
CA LEU A 477 12.26 -0.31 0.67
C LEU A 477 13.01 0.75 1.48
N LEU A 478 13.66 1.72 0.84
CA LEU A 478 14.31 2.83 1.54
C LEU A 478 13.29 3.70 2.30
N ILE A 479 12.16 4.04 1.68
CA ILE A 479 11.09 4.83 2.32
C ILE A 479 10.51 4.07 3.52
N VAL A 480 10.18 2.80 3.33
CA VAL A 480 9.62 1.92 4.38
C VAL A 480 10.62 1.76 5.53
N PHE A 481 11.90 1.62 5.23
CA PHE A 481 12.94 1.54 6.25
C PHE A 481 13.06 2.84 7.05
N VAL A 482 13.00 4.02 6.41
CA VAL A 482 12.98 5.32 7.11
C VAL A 482 11.74 5.45 8.00
N ILE A 483 10.57 5.04 7.50
CA ILE A 483 9.32 4.98 8.27
C ILE A 483 9.49 4.10 9.51
N LEU A 484 10.03 2.89 9.34
CA LEU A 484 10.28 1.98 10.46
C LEU A 484 11.17 2.63 11.52
N LEU A 485 12.27 3.27 11.14
CA LEU A 485 13.16 3.97 12.06
C LEU A 485 12.42 5.08 12.83
N ALA A 486 11.52 5.81 12.16
CA ALA A 486 10.70 6.85 12.77
C ALA A 486 9.67 6.28 13.76
N VAL A 487 9.00 5.17 13.44
CA VAL A 487 8.06 4.49 14.35
C VAL A 487 8.77 3.97 15.59
N VAL A 488 9.89 3.25 15.41
CA VAL A 488 10.71 2.74 16.52
C VAL A 488 11.17 3.88 17.42
N ALA A 489 11.56 5.02 16.84
CA ALA A 489 11.93 6.21 17.58
C ALA A 489 10.78 6.74 18.46
N CYS A 490 9.61 6.96 17.87
CA CYS A 490 8.44 7.52 18.55
C CYS A 490 7.97 6.61 19.69
N VAL A 491 7.80 5.32 19.40
CA VAL A 491 7.38 4.32 20.40
C VAL A 491 8.42 4.21 21.52
N SER A 492 9.72 4.25 21.20
CA SER A 492 10.76 4.23 22.22
C SER A 492 10.69 5.45 23.14
N VAL A 493 10.52 6.66 22.61
CA VAL A 493 10.39 7.89 23.42
C VAL A 493 9.15 7.81 24.32
N ALA A 494 8.00 7.42 23.76
CA ALA A 494 6.74 7.29 24.49
C ALA A 494 6.85 6.30 25.67
N LEU A 495 7.34 5.08 25.41
CA LEU A 495 7.49 4.06 26.45
C LEU A 495 8.53 4.47 27.51
N THR A 496 9.59 5.19 27.13
CA THR A 496 10.53 5.73 28.14
C THR A 496 9.85 6.70 29.06
N TYR A 497 9.01 7.58 28.52
CA TYR A 497 8.28 8.54 29.32
C TYR A 497 7.37 7.84 30.33
N PHE A 498 6.57 6.86 29.88
CA PHE A 498 5.73 6.07 30.79
C PHE A 498 6.54 5.34 31.86
N GLN A 499 7.74 4.86 31.51
CA GLN A 499 8.64 4.22 32.46
C GLN A 499 9.14 5.22 33.53
N LEU A 500 9.61 6.41 33.10
CA LEU A 500 10.14 7.42 34.01
C LEU A 500 9.04 8.06 34.86
N ALA A 501 7.84 8.23 34.31
CA ALA A 501 6.67 8.71 35.04
C ALA A 501 6.23 7.72 36.14
N ALA A 502 6.53 6.43 35.97
CA ALA A 502 6.32 5.38 36.97
C ALA A 502 7.50 5.21 37.95
N GLU A 503 8.40 6.18 38.01
CA GLU A 503 9.59 6.22 38.87
C GLU A 503 10.64 5.11 38.63
N ASP A 504 10.64 4.45 37.46
CA ASP A 504 11.63 3.40 37.14
C ASP A 504 12.80 3.94 36.28
N TYR A 505 13.95 4.20 36.89
CA TYR A 505 15.14 4.71 36.20
C TYR A 505 15.88 3.71 35.31
N ARG A 506 15.51 2.41 35.28
CA ARG A 506 16.28 1.37 34.56
C ARG A 506 15.98 1.34 33.06
N TRP A 507 16.24 2.43 32.36
CA TRP A 507 15.84 2.59 30.95
C TRP A 507 16.86 2.05 29.94
N TRP A 508 18.15 1.92 30.30
CA TRP A 508 19.23 1.55 29.38
C TRP A 508 18.97 0.21 28.65
N TRP A 509 18.84 -0.89 29.36
CA TRP A 509 18.58 -2.21 28.76
C TRP A 509 17.19 -2.33 28.15
N ARG A 510 16.18 -1.73 28.80
CA ARG A 510 14.83 -1.70 28.26
C ARG A 510 14.75 -1.00 26.91
N SER A 511 15.58 0.02 26.66
CA SER A 511 15.63 0.69 25.36
C SER A 511 16.06 -0.24 24.23
N ILE A 512 17.06 -1.09 24.48
CA ILE A 512 17.51 -2.08 23.50
C ILE A 512 16.43 -3.14 23.30
N ILE A 513 15.79 -3.63 24.37
CA ILE A 513 14.75 -4.65 24.30
C ILE A 513 13.53 -4.16 23.51
N VAL A 514 13.08 -2.92 23.74
CA VAL A 514 11.93 -2.32 23.05
C VAL A 514 12.16 -2.18 21.55
N GLY A 515 13.34 -1.71 21.13
CA GLY A 515 13.66 -1.62 19.70
C GLY A 515 13.96 -2.98 19.08
N GLY A 516 14.61 -3.87 19.84
CA GLY A 516 15.01 -5.19 19.39
C GLY A 516 13.85 -6.18 19.27
N SER A 517 12.76 -6.00 20.02
CA SER A 517 11.61 -6.91 20.00
C SER A 517 10.92 -6.99 18.64
N VAL A 518 11.07 -5.97 17.78
CA VAL A 518 10.62 -6.01 16.38
C VAL A 518 11.15 -7.26 15.65
N GLY A 519 12.42 -7.64 15.89
CA GLY A 519 13.00 -8.85 15.29
C GLY A 519 12.35 -10.14 15.78
N ALA A 520 11.83 -10.17 17.01
CA ALA A 520 11.06 -11.32 17.52
C ALA A 520 9.69 -11.43 16.85
N PHE A 521 9.02 -10.31 16.56
CA PHE A 521 7.77 -10.32 15.78
C PHE A 521 8.00 -10.79 14.34
N VAL A 522 9.09 -10.36 13.70
CA VAL A 522 9.50 -10.86 12.38
C VAL A 522 9.78 -12.37 12.43
N MET A 523 10.41 -12.87 13.49
CA MET A 523 10.63 -14.31 13.70
C MET A 523 9.30 -15.08 13.80
N VAL A 524 8.33 -14.59 14.58
CA VAL A 524 6.99 -15.22 14.67
C VAL A 524 6.28 -15.20 13.31
N TYR A 525 6.35 -14.08 12.60
CA TYR A 525 5.81 -13.98 11.24
C TYR A 525 6.45 -14.98 10.27
N SER A 526 7.77 -15.21 10.40
CA SER A 526 8.46 -16.19 9.55
C SER A 526 7.97 -17.62 9.73
N VAL A 527 7.59 -18.00 10.95
CA VAL A 527 6.98 -19.30 11.25
C VAL A 527 5.60 -19.39 10.59
N PHE A 528 4.79 -18.32 10.69
CA PHE A 528 3.51 -18.25 10.01
C PHE A 528 3.66 -18.36 8.48
N PHE A 529 4.62 -17.64 7.90
CA PHE A 529 4.91 -17.67 6.46
C PHE A 529 5.28 -19.09 6.01
N TYR A 530 6.18 -19.75 6.74
CA TYR A 530 6.65 -21.11 6.43
C TYR A 530 5.51 -22.13 6.37
N PHE A 531 4.62 -22.13 7.37
CA PHE A 531 3.57 -23.17 7.47
C PHE A 531 2.27 -22.83 6.75
N ARG A 532 1.97 -21.55 6.49
CA ARG A 532 0.65 -21.13 5.96
C ARG A 532 0.70 -20.51 4.59
N ARG A 533 1.88 -20.11 4.10
CA ARG A 533 2.02 -19.35 2.85
C ARG A 533 3.03 -19.92 1.88
N SER A 534 4.07 -20.61 2.36
CA SER A 534 5.01 -21.30 1.47
C SER A 534 4.68 -22.78 1.31
N GLU A 535 5.10 -23.33 0.17
CA GLU A 535 5.06 -24.77 -0.13
C GLU A 535 6.38 -25.48 0.25
N MET A 536 7.27 -24.77 0.96
CA MET A 536 8.57 -25.29 1.39
C MET A 536 8.42 -26.51 2.32
N SER A 537 9.23 -27.53 2.07
CA SER A 537 9.25 -28.75 2.88
C SER A 537 10.65 -29.38 2.93
N GLY A 538 10.84 -30.40 3.75
CA GLY A 538 12.12 -31.11 3.85
C GLY A 538 13.10 -30.51 4.87
N LEU A 539 14.00 -31.36 5.39
CA LEU A 539 14.90 -31.01 6.50
C LEU A 539 15.96 -29.97 6.08
N LEU A 540 16.51 -30.11 4.87
CA LEU A 540 17.52 -29.21 4.34
C LEU A 540 16.96 -27.79 4.20
N GLN A 541 15.85 -27.63 3.47
CA GLN A 541 15.19 -26.35 3.27
C GLN A 541 14.72 -25.72 4.60
N THR A 542 14.16 -26.52 5.52
CA THR A 542 13.73 -26.03 6.85
C THR A 542 14.91 -25.42 7.62
N THR A 543 16.06 -26.11 7.62
CA THR A 543 17.24 -25.68 8.37
C THR A 543 17.86 -24.41 7.77
N GLU A 544 17.97 -24.35 6.44
CA GLU A 544 18.48 -23.17 5.74
C GLU A 544 17.55 -21.95 5.96
N TYR A 545 16.24 -22.14 5.81
CA TYR A 545 15.24 -21.08 6.03
C TYR A 545 15.32 -20.51 7.46
N PHE A 546 15.13 -21.35 8.48
CA PHE A 546 15.12 -20.86 9.86
C PHE A 546 16.49 -20.39 10.32
N GLY A 547 17.59 -20.98 9.82
CA GLY A 547 18.95 -20.54 10.08
C GLY A 547 19.18 -19.09 9.64
N TYR A 548 18.99 -18.81 8.35
CA TYR A 548 19.20 -17.46 7.82
C TYR A 548 18.18 -16.45 8.35
N VAL A 549 16.90 -16.80 8.46
CA VAL A 549 15.89 -15.90 9.04
C VAL A 549 16.23 -15.55 10.49
N THR A 550 16.76 -16.49 11.27
CA THR A 550 17.23 -16.21 12.63
C THR A 550 18.38 -15.23 12.67
N LEU A 551 19.35 -15.36 11.76
CA LEU A 551 20.44 -14.40 11.63
C LEU A 551 19.95 -13.00 11.22
N VAL A 552 19.02 -12.92 10.28
CA VAL A 552 18.40 -11.66 9.85
C VAL A 552 17.65 -11.00 11.00
N CYS A 553 16.82 -11.75 11.73
CA CYS A 553 16.08 -11.24 12.88
C CYS A 553 17.02 -10.81 14.01
N TYR A 554 18.13 -11.52 14.22
CA TYR A 554 19.17 -11.15 15.18
C TYR A 554 19.85 -9.83 14.79
N ALA A 555 20.28 -9.69 13.54
CA ALA A 555 20.87 -8.46 13.01
C ALA A 555 19.90 -7.28 13.14
N PHE A 556 18.63 -7.50 12.79
CA PHE A 556 17.57 -6.49 12.87
C PHE A 556 17.33 -6.05 14.32
N SER A 557 17.36 -6.99 15.26
CA SER A 557 17.20 -6.73 16.69
C SER A 557 18.35 -5.85 17.23
N LEU A 558 19.60 -6.12 16.85
CA LEU A 558 20.76 -5.31 17.23
C LEU A 558 20.70 -3.90 16.63
N ALA A 559 20.31 -3.79 15.36
CA ALA A 559 20.17 -2.53 14.63
C ALA A 559 19.09 -1.64 15.25
N LEU A 560 17.84 -2.12 15.36
CA LEU A 560 16.72 -1.34 15.88
C LEU A 560 16.82 -1.07 17.39
N GLY A 561 17.39 -2.00 18.16
CA GLY A 561 17.73 -1.78 19.57
C GLY A 561 18.70 -0.61 19.76
N THR A 562 19.63 -0.42 18.81
CA THR A 562 20.58 0.71 18.80
C THR A 562 19.89 2.04 18.49
N VAL A 563 18.97 2.06 17.51
CA VAL A 563 18.15 3.24 17.16
C VAL A 563 17.36 3.72 18.37
N SER A 564 16.62 2.80 18.99
CA SER A 564 15.81 3.06 20.18
C SER A 564 16.65 3.64 21.33
N SER A 565 17.83 3.08 21.60
CA SER A 565 18.69 3.54 22.70
C SER A 565 19.29 4.94 22.48
N LYS A 566 19.77 5.22 21.26
CA LYS A 566 20.41 6.50 20.92
C LYS A 566 19.44 7.67 20.93
N LEU A 567 18.24 7.50 20.37
CA LEU A 567 17.24 8.56 20.29
C LEU A 567 16.67 8.89 21.67
N ARG A 568 16.49 7.87 22.52
CA ARG A 568 16.12 8.03 23.93
C ARG A 568 17.13 8.86 24.72
N ARG A 569 18.43 8.68 24.47
CA ARG A 569 19.48 9.53 25.06
C ARG A 569 19.43 10.98 24.56
N ALA A 570 19.05 11.21 23.30
CA ALA A 570 18.96 12.55 22.73
C ALA A 570 17.75 13.35 23.28
N ALA A 571 16.65 12.67 23.60
CA ALA A 571 15.42 13.30 24.08
C ALA A 571 15.47 13.77 25.55
N PHE A 572 16.27 13.11 26.41
CA PHE A 572 16.25 13.32 27.87
C PHE A 572 17.57 13.88 28.47
N VAL A 573 18.57 14.23 27.65
CA VAL A 573 19.80 14.91 28.10
C VAL A 573 19.75 16.39 27.72
N PRO A 574 19.53 17.33 28.65
CA PRO A 574 19.67 18.76 28.38
C PRO A 574 21.12 19.11 28.06
N VAL A 575 21.30 20.01 27.09
CA VAL A 575 22.60 20.55 26.68
C VAL A 575 23.11 21.50 27.76
N PRO A 576 24.37 21.41 28.22
CA PRO A 576 24.96 22.47 29.02
C PRO A 576 25.35 23.63 28.11
N SER A 577 24.79 24.82 28.32
CA SER A 577 25.46 26.07 27.94
C SER A 577 25.81 26.84 29.20
N PRO A 578 27.10 27.15 29.45
CA PRO A 578 27.43 28.29 30.29
C PRO A 578 27.19 29.57 29.48
N VAL A 579 27.03 30.71 30.15
CA VAL A 579 26.91 32.09 29.61
C VAL A 579 25.47 32.60 29.46
N LEU A 580 24.90 33.08 30.58
CA LEU A 580 24.60 34.53 30.82
C LEU A 580 23.86 34.73 32.15
N PRO A 581 24.29 35.67 33.01
CA PRO A 581 23.52 36.09 34.19
C PRO A 581 22.52 37.22 33.84
N ASN A 582 21.44 37.28 34.62
CA ASN A 582 20.57 38.43 34.93
C ASN A 582 20.26 39.44 33.82
N VAL A 583 19.00 39.52 33.34
CA VAL A 583 18.23 40.79 33.18
C VAL A 583 16.73 40.46 33.06
N PHE A 584 15.93 41.01 33.98
CA PHE A 584 14.46 41.15 33.90
C PHE A 584 14.05 42.41 33.09
N TYR A 585 12.78 42.44 32.62
CA TYR A 585 11.93 43.55 32.12
C TYR A 585 11.58 43.64 30.60
N HIS A 586 10.33 43.24 30.28
CA HIS A 586 9.26 43.79 29.38
C HIS A 586 9.52 44.37 27.94
N PRO A 587 8.47 44.45 27.06
CA PRO A 587 8.45 43.94 25.67
C PRO A 587 8.69 45.00 24.55
N PRO A 588 9.09 44.62 23.32
CA PRO A 588 8.15 44.17 22.27
C PRO A 588 8.64 42.90 21.56
N ALA A 589 7.98 41.78 21.86
CA ALA A 589 8.40 40.44 21.49
C ALA A 589 7.52 39.88 20.35
N LEU A 590 7.95 40.07 19.12
CA LEU A 590 7.62 39.11 18.05
C LEU A 590 8.67 39.19 16.93
N TYR A 591 9.02 40.41 16.51
CA TYR A 591 10.04 40.61 15.47
C TYR A 591 11.46 40.26 15.95
N LYS A 592 11.82 40.63 17.18
CA LYS A 592 13.12 40.31 17.78
C LYS A 592 13.25 38.84 18.24
N GLN A 593 12.12 38.16 18.50
CA GLN A 593 12.10 36.73 18.83
C GLN A 593 12.29 35.86 17.59
N MET A 594 11.73 36.26 16.44
CA MET A 594 11.96 35.56 15.17
C MET A 594 13.43 35.64 14.73
N ASP A 595 14.06 36.81 14.82
CA ASP A 595 15.48 36.99 14.46
C ASP A 595 16.43 36.30 15.44
N CYS A 596 16.11 36.28 16.73
CA CYS A 596 16.92 35.59 17.75
C CYS A 596 16.76 34.07 17.65
N MET A 597 15.59 33.55 17.24
CA MET A 597 15.38 32.11 17.02
C MET A 597 15.96 31.60 15.71
N LEU A 598 15.92 32.38 14.62
CA LEU A 598 16.57 32.04 13.34
C LEU A 598 18.11 31.99 13.46
N ASN A 599 18.68 32.80 14.36
CA ASN A 599 20.12 32.83 14.68
C ASN A 599 20.52 31.97 15.89
N SER A 600 19.61 31.15 16.44
CA SER A 600 19.89 30.28 17.58
C SER A 600 20.46 28.91 17.17
N SER A 601 20.92 28.13 18.16
CA SER A 601 21.59 26.84 17.96
C SER A 601 20.81 25.90 17.00
N PRO A 602 21.51 24.99 16.27
CA PRO A 602 20.89 24.16 15.23
C PRO A 602 19.62 23.42 15.65
N ARG A 603 19.49 23.08 16.95
CA ARG A 603 18.38 22.32 17.52
C ARG A 603 17.10 23.13 17.70
N THR A 604 17.23 24.38 18.12
CA THR A 604 16.09 25.29 18.30
C THR A 604 15.49 25.66 16.95
N ARG A 605 16.36 25.81 15.93
CA ARG A 605 15.97 25.98 14.53
C ARG A 605 15.23 24.75 14.00
N THR A 606 15.69 23.52 14.30
CA THR A 606 14.95 22.30 13.95
C THR A 606 13.58 22.23 14.63
N ALA A 607 13.48 22.53 15.93
CA ALA A 607 12.21 22.50 16.66
C ALA A 607 11.21 23.54 16.10
N PHE A 608 11.69 24.74 15.75
CA PHE A 608 10.88 25.75 15.11
C PHE A 608 10.45 25.34 13.70
N ILE A 609 11.34 24.76 12.89
CA ILE A 609 10.99 24.21 11.57
C ILE A 609 9.95 23.11 11.71
N VAL A 610 10.07 22.22 12.69
CA VAL A 610 9.08 21.17 12.95
C VAL A 610 7.75 21.77 13.41
N LEU A 611 7.75 22.75 14.31
CA LEU A 611 6.53 23.42 14.76
C LEU A 611 5.83 24.16 13.61
N VAL A 612 6.59 24.87 12.78
CA VAL A 612 6.09 25.57 11.59
C VAL A 612 5.60 24.55 10.55
N ALA A 613 6.30 23.43 10.36
CA ALA A 613 5.85 22.36 9.48
C ALA A 613 4.58 21.68 9.98
N VAL A 614 4.43 21.46 11.29
CA VAL A 614 3.22 20.93 11.93
C VAL A 614 2.08 21.93 11.83
N ALA A 615 2.32 23.21 12.10
CA ALA A 615 1.31 24.26 11.97
C ALA A 615 0.89 24.45 10.51
N ALA A 616 1.84 24.41 9.57
CA ALA A 616 1.56 24.43 8.14
C ALA A 616 0.79 23.19 7.69
N PHE A 617 1.13 22.00 8.20
CA PHE A 617 0.42 20.76 7.93
C PHE A 617 -1.02 20.83 8.47
N VAL A 618 -1.20 21.24 9.73
CA VAL A 618 -2.53 21.45 10.32
C VAL A 618 -3.31 22.50 9.53
N TYR A 619 -2.68 23.59 9.09
CA TYR A 619 -3.34 24.62 8.27
C TYR A 619 -3.74 24.11 6.88
N VAL A 620 -2.92 23.26 6.26
CA VAL A 620 -3.23 22.65 4.95
C VAL A 620 -4.34 21.61 5.10
N VAL A 621 -4.35 20.84 6.19
CA VAL A 621 -5.31 19.74 6.41
C VAL A 621 -6.64 20.24 6.98
N TYR A 622 -6.61 21.23 7.87
CA TYR A 622 -7.81 21.79 8.50
C TYR A 622 -8.48 22.80 7.58
N ARG A 623 -9.64 22.44 7.04
CA ARG A 623 -10.57 23.37 6.40
C ARG A 623 -11.84 23.48 7.25
N PRO A 624 -12.18 24.67 7.77
CA PRO A 624 -13.37 24.81 8.61
C PRO A 624 -14.62 24.56 7.77
N LEU A 625 -15.51 23.70 8.28
CA LEU A 625 -16.83 23.48 7.69
C LEU A 625 -17.70 24.74 7.79
N PRO A 626 -18.63 24.98 6.85
CA PRO A 626 -19.50 26.16 6.87
C PRO A 626 -20.38 26.20 8.13
N GLU A 627 -20.85 27.40 8.48
CA GLU A 627 -21.81 27.58 9.58
C GLU A 627 -23.14 26.90 9.25
N GLY A 628 -23.75 26.25 10.25
CA GLY A 628 -25.00 25.47 10.07
C GLY A 628 -24.80 24.02 9.63
N PHE A 629 -23.56 23.57 9.38
CA PHE A 629 -23.31 22.17 8.99
C PHE A 629 -23.60 21.19 10.15
N PRO A 630 -24.29 20.06 9.91
CA PRO A 630 -24.73 19.14 10.95
C PRO A 630 -23.54 18.47 11.62
N GLU A 631 -23.63 18.28 12.94
CA GLU A 631 -22.63 17.54 13.74
C GLU A 631 -21.18 17.96 13.45
N ARG A 632 -20.97 19.28 13.29
CA ARG A 632 -19.76 19.92 12.77
C ARG A 632 -18.44 19.34 13.31
N THR A 633 -18.36 19.00 14.59
CA THR A 633 -17.16 18.39 15.19
C THR A 633 -16.84 17.02 14.60
N LYS A 634 -17.84 16.12 14.50
CA LYS A 634 -17.66 14.80 13.90
C LYS A 634 -17.35 14.92 12.42
N MET A 635 -18.07 15.81 11.74
CA MET A 635 -17.89 16.02 10.31
C MET A 635 -16.54 16.66 9.99
N THR A 636 -15.99 17.51 10.84
CA THR A 636 -14.63 18.05 10.66
C THR A 636 -13.57 16.95 10.73
N ILE A 637 -13.74 15.98 11.65
CA ILE A 637 -12.84 14.83 11.75
C ILE A 637 -12.99 13.94 10.51
N PHE A 638 -14.22 13.62 10.13
CA PHE A 638 -14.52 12.79 8.96
C PHE A 638 -13.99 13.40 7.66
N GLU A 639 -14.24 14.69 7.44
CA GLU A 639 -13.74 15.47 6.30
C GLU A 639 -12.21 15.49 6.28
N THR A 640 -11.56 15.67 7.43
CA THR A 640 -10.10 15.59 7.57
C THR A 640 -9.56 14.21 7.17
N VAL A 641 -10.25 13.13 7.56
CA VAL A 641 -9.88 11.76 7.18
C VAL A 641 -10.07 11.54 5.67
N LEU A 642 -11.22 11.94 5.12
CA LEU A 642 -11.47 11.88 3.67
C LEU A 642 -10.43 12.69 2.88
N ARG A 643 -9.97 13.83 3.41
CA ARG A 643 -8.89 14.60 2.80
C ARG A 643 -7.60 13.81 2.69
N LEU A 644 -7.19 13.21 3.80
CA LEU A 644 -5.90 12.51 3.90
C LEU A 644 -5.89 11.19 3.13
N VAL A 645 -7.02 10.47 3.11
CA VAL A 645 -7.13 9.14 2.50
C VAL A 645 -7.49 9.21 1.02
N TYR A 646 -8.39 10.13 0.65
CA TYR A 646 -9.00 10.16 -0.68
C TYR A 646 -8.63 11.42 -1.48
N TYR A 647 -8.93 12.62 -0.97
CA TYR A 647 -8.87 13.87 -1.75
C TYR A 647 -7.46 14.36 -2.09
N TYR A 648 -6.53 14.36 -1.13
CA TYR A 648 -5.16 14.77 -1.39
C TYR A 648 -4.38 13.73 -2.20
N PRO A 649 -4.45 12.43 -1.88
CA PRO A 649 -3.77 11.43 -2.69
C PRO A 649 -4.31 11.34 -4.12
N SER A 650 -5.62 11.50 -4.34
CA SER A 650 -6.16 11.53 -5.71
C SER A 650 -5.51 12.65 -6.53
N ARG A 651 -5.31 13.84 -5.94
CA ARG A 651 -4.65 14.98 -6.60
C ARG A 651 -3.12 14.87 -6.74
N LEU A 652 -2.49 13.81 -6.24
CA LEU A 652 -1.08 13.52 -6.53
C LEU A 652 -0.90 12.86 -7.90
N PHE A 653 -1.96 12.30 -8.48
CA PHE A 653 -1.92 11.72 -9.81
C PHE A 653 -2.13 12.80 -10.88
N ASN A 654 -1.29 12.77 -11.92
CA ASN A 654 -1.41 13.68 -13.07
C ASN A 654 -2.38 13.17 -14.14
N SER A 655 -3.03 12.03 -13.93
CA SER A 655 -4.00 11.42 -14.86
C SER A 655 -5.33 11.19 -14.14
N ALA A 656 -6.40 11.68 -14.76
CA ALA A 656 -7.78 11.54 -14.34
C ALA A 656 -8.22 10.08 -14.22
N THR A 657 -7.74 9.20 -15.10
CA THR A 657 -7.98 7.75 -14.97
C THR A 657 -7.43 7.19 -13.66
N TYR A 658 -6.21 7.55 -13.28
CA TYR A 658 -5.62 7.14 -12.00
C TYR A 658 -6.27 7.84 -10.79
N MET A 659 -6.69 9.10 -10.93
CA MET A 659 -7.49 9.78 -9.90
C MET A 659 -8.78 9.01 -9.61
N LEU A 660 -9.50 8.60 -10.66
CA LEU A 660 -10.74 7.84 -10.55
C LEU A 660 -10.50 6.45 -9.97
N TRP A 661 -9.48 5.73 -10.45
CA TRP A 661 -9.11 4.43 -9.92
C TRP A 661 -8.82 4.48 -8.42
N TRP A 662 -8.04 5.46 -7.96
CA TRP A 662 -7.74 5.66 -6.54
C TRP A 662 -9.02 5.93 -5.73
N THR A 663 -9.91 6.75 -6.30
CA THR A 663 -11.20 7.07 -5.70
C THR A 663 -12.06 5.81 -5.50
N ARG A 664 -12.19 4.98 -6.55
CA ARG A 664 -12.93 3.71 -6.47
C ARG A 664 -12.33 2.78 -5.43
N LEU A 665 -11.01 2.61 -5.46
CA LEU A 665 -10.30 1.72 -4.54
C LEU A 665 -10.48 2.13 -3.09
N THR A 666 -10.25 3.41 -2.78
CA THR A 666 -10.29 3.91 -1.40
C THR A 666 -11.69 3.88 -0.81
N LEU A 667 -12.70 4.28 -1.57
CA LEU A 667 -14.10 4.23 -1.13
C LEU A 667 -14.57 2.78 -0.95
N SER A 668 -14.25 1.87 -1.88
CA SER A 668 -14.59 0.45 -1.77
C SER A 668 -13.91 -0.20 -0.56
N ALA A 669 -12.60 0.03 -0.38
CA ALA A 669 -11.85 -0.51 0.74
C ALA A 669 -12.35 0.01 2.10
N ALA A 670 -12.65 1.31 2.20
CA ALA A 670 -13.20 1.92 3.40
C ALA A 670 -14.55 1.28 3.77
N THR A 671 -15.46 1.12 2.79
CA THR A 671 -16.77 0.53 3.08
C THR A 671 -16.69 -0.94 3.43
N ARG A 672 -15.79 -1.72 2.81
CA ARG A 672 -15.58 -3.14 3.18
C ARG A 672 -14.95 -3.29 4.57
N ALA A 673 -14.06 -2.38 4.97
CA ALA A 673 -13.44 -2.40 6.29
C ALA A 673 -14.38 -1.96 7.42
N LEU A 674 -15.30 -1.02 7.12
CA LEU A 674 -16.28 -0.49 8.05
C LEU A 674 -17.63 -1.25 8.00
N GLY A 675 -17.79 -2.16 7.04
CA GLY A 675 -18.99 -2.96 6.86
C GLY A 675 -19.26 -3.90 8.04
N PRO A 676 -20.53 -4.21 8.35
CA PRO A 676 -20.87 -5.07 9.47
C PRO A 676 -20.47 -6.52 9.20
N PHE A 677 -19.84 -7.17 10.20
CA PHE A 677 -19.42 -8.57 10.14
C PHE A 677 -20.59 -9.58 10.15
N THR A 678 -21.82 -9.13 10.41
CA THR A 678 -22.99 -10.00 10.57
C THR A 678 -24.22 -9.43 9.86
N TYR A 679 -24.91 -10.29 9.12
CA TYR A 679 -26.18 -9.97 8.46
C TYR A 679 -27.36 -10.15 9.44
N PRO A 680 -28.33 -9.22 9.45
CA PRO A 680 -29.53 -9.34 10.28
C PRO A 680 -30.34 -10.57 9.87
N LYS A 681 -30.91 -11.29 10.85
CA LYS A 681 -31.75 -12.48 10.58
C LYS A 681 -33.11 -12.11 10.00
N GLU A 682 -33.49 -10.84 10.12
CA GLU A 682 -34.76 -10.27 9.68
C GLU A 682 -34.84 -10.11 8.14
N LEU A 683 -33.70 -10.11 7.45
CA LEU A 683 -33.61 -9.95 6.00
C LEU A 683 -32.90 -11.16 5.38
N MET A 684 -33.48 -11.70 4.33
CA MET A 684 -32.79 -12.62 3.43
C MET A 684 -32.18 -11.80 2.29
N ILE A 685 -30.85 -11.84 2.19
CA ILE A 685 -30.08 -11.09 1.20
C ILE A 685 -29.53 -12.07 0.17
N ARG A 686 -29.70 -11.79 -1.12
CA ARG A 686 -29.23 -12.66 -2.21
C ARG A 686 -28.65 -11.85 -3.35
N ASP A 687 -27.44 -12.19 -3.76
CA ASP A 687 -26.87 -11.76 -5.02
C ASP A 687 -27.51 -12.55 -6.17
N LYS A 688 -27.94 -11.84 -7.20
CA LYS A 688 -28.56 -12.43 -8.38
C LYS A 688 -28.23 -11.61 -9.61
N GLU A 689 -28.14 -12.28 -10.73
CA GLU A 689 -27.99 -11.65 -12.04
C GLU A 689 -29.35 -11.64 -12.74
N PHE A 690 -29.80 -10.47 -13.19
CA PHE A 690 -30.99 -10.31 -14.03
C PHE A 690 -30.52 -9.75 -15.37
N GLU A 691 -30.84 -10.45 -16.46
CA GLU A 691 -30.48 -10.02 -17.83
C GLU A 691 -28.99 -9.66 -18.03
N GLY A 692 -28.08 -10.35 -17.35
CA GLY A 692 -26.64 -10.09 -17.44
C GLY A 692 -26.12 -8.97 -16.51
N VAL A 693 -26.98 -8.41 -15.67
CA VAL A 693 -26.65 -7.30 -14.75
C VAL A 693 -26.65 -7.80 -13.32
N LYS A 694 -25.58 -7.50 -12.58
CA LYS A 694 -25.43 -7.88 -11.17
C LYS A 694 -26.41 -7.07 -10.31
N THR A 695 -27.11 -7.76 -9.43
CA THR A 695 -28.07 -7.14 -8.50
C THR A 695 -28.00 -7.82 -7.13
N ARG A 696 -28.50 -7.13 -6.11
CA ARG A 696 -28.71 -7.69 -4.78
C ARG A 696 -30.16 -7.47 -4.34
N VAL A 697 -30.80 -8.55 -3.91
CA VAL A 697 -32.19 -8.55 -3.45
C VAL A 697 -32.25 -8.71 -1.94
N TYR A 698 -32.97 -7.82 -1.28
CA TYR A 698 -33.22 -7.83 0.17
C TYR A 698 -34.69 -8.16 0.39
N VAL A 699 -34.96 -9.28 1.07
CA VAL A 699 -36.31 -9.79 1.31
C VAL A 699 -36.59 -9.81 2.82
N PRO A 700 -37.50 -8.95 3.32
CA PRO A 700 -38.00 -9.04 4.69
C PRO A 700 -38.67 -10.38 4.98
N MET A 701 -38.35 -10.96 6.14
CA MET A 701 -38.78 -12.30 6.55
C MET A 701 -39.82 -12.25 7.67
N GLY A 702 -40.80 -13.16 7.61
CA GLY A 702 -41.82 -13.34 8.65
C GLY A 702 -42.66 -12.07 8.88
N GLU A 703 -42.85 -11.70 10.15
CA GLU A 703 -43.63 -10.52 10.56
C GLU A 703 -43.00 -9.18 10.12
N ASN A 704 -41.74 -9.18 9.68
CA ASN A 704 -41.08 -7.96 9.19
C ASN A 704 -41.48 -7.58 7.76
N ARG A 705 -42.14 -8.47 7.02
CA ARG A 705 -42.69 -8.17 5.69
C ARG A 705 -44.08 -7.58 5.85
N THR A 706 -44.20 -6.26 5.75
CA THR A 706 -45.45 -5.52 5.98
C THR A 706 -46.18 -5.14 4.70
N SER A 707 -45.54 -5.27 3.53
CA SER A 707 -46.14 -4.96 2.23
C SER A 707 -45.72 -5.99 1.16
N ASP A 708 -46.56 -6.15 0.14
CA ASP A 708 -46.27 -6.88 -1.10
C ASP A 708 -45.65 -5.99 -2.19
N GLY A 709 -45.38 -4.71 -1.90
CA GLY A 709 -44.65 -3.81 -2.78
C GLY A 709 -43.14 -4.07 -2.82
N ALA A 710 -42.47 -3.37 -3.74
CA ALA A 710 -41.01 -3.42 -3.88
C ALA A 710 -40.38 -2.06 -4.17
N VAL A 711 -39.12 -1.91 -3.78
CA VAL A 711 -38.26 -0.77 -4.08
C VAL A 711 -37.15 -1.21 -5.03
N ILE A 712 -37.04 -0.58 -6.19
CA ILE A 712 -35.87 -0.71 -7.06
C ILE A 712 -34.95 0.46 -6.73
N PHE A 713 -33.77 0.16 -6.19
CA PHE A 713 -32.77 1.13 -5.79
C PHE A 713 -31.64 1.22 -6.82
N ILE A 714 -31.36 2.43 -7.29
CA ILE A 714 -30.27 2.73 -8.22
C ILE A 714 -29.28 3.64 -7.49
N HIS A 715 -28.06 3.15 -7.31
CA HIS A 715 -27.06 3.87 -6.53
C HIS A 715 -26.48 5.07 -7.27
N GLY A 716 -26.07 6.08 -6.51
CA GLY A 716 -25.31 7.23 -6.98
C GLY A 716 -23.84 6.94 -7.25
N GLY A 717 -23.09 8.02 -7.47
CA GLY A 717 -21.65 7.95 -7.76
C GLY A 717 -21.22 8.57 -9.09
N GLY A 718 -21.91 9.62 -9.55
CA GLY A 718 -21.48 10.37 -10.75
C GLY A 718 -21.33 9.52 -12.02
N PHE A 719 -22.02 8.38 -12.12
CA PHE A 719 -21.92 7.39 -13.22
C PHE A 719 -20.55 6.70 -13.37
N VAL A 720 -19.56 7.07 -12.55
CA VAL A 720 -18.18 6.59 -12.66
C VAL A 720 -17.68 5.92 -11.38
N ILE A 721 -18.36 6.10 -10.24
CA ILE A 721 -18.08 5.43 -8.97
C ILE A 721 -19.36 4.76 -8.43
N GLY A 722 -19.21 3.95 -7.38
CA GLY A 722 -20.31 3.21 -6.74
C GLY A 722 -20.22 1.71 -6.99
N GLU A 723 -20.68 0.93 -6.03
CA GLU A 723 -20.89 -0.52 -6.13
C GLU A 723 -21.97 -0.91 -5.10
N ILE A 724 -22.62 -2.06 -5.27
CA ILE A 724 -23.61 -2.58 -4.30
C ILE A 724 -23.05 -2.58 -2.87
N GLU A 725 -21.79 -2.96 -2.69
CA GLU A 725 -21.14 -3.03 -1.39
C GLU A 725 -21.07 -1.67 -0.68
N MET A 726 -20.96 -0.56 -1.44
CA MET A 726 -20.93 0.79 -0.90
C MET A 726 -22.29 1.21 -0.30
N TYR A 727 -23.38 0.68 -0.86
CA TYR A 727 -24.75 1.03 -0.50
C TYR A 727 -25.42 0.02 0.43
N GLU A 728 -24.75 -1.09 0.75
CA GLU A 728 -25.25 -2.22 1.54
C GLU A 728 -25.92 -1.80 2.86
N ALA A 729 -25.32 -0.85 3.59
CA ALA A 729 -25.89 -0.40 4.87
C ALA A 729 -27.22 0.35 4.67
N LEU A 730 -27.29 1.19 3.64
CA LEU A 730 -28.45 2.03 3.33
C LEU A 730 -29.59 1.19 2.74
N THR A 731 -29.33 0.38 1.72
CA THR A 731 -30.34 -0.47 1.06
C THR A 731 -30.96 -1.46 2.03
N ARG A 732 -30.16 -2.04 2.91
CA ARG A 732 -30.64 -2.92 3.98
C ARG A 732 -31.55 -2.19 4.96
N GLU A 733 -31.18 -0.99 5.37
CA GLU A 733 -32.02 -0.19 6.28
C GLU A 733 -33.33 0.23 5.60
N ILE A 734 -33.29 0.62 4.32
CA ILE A 734 -34.50 0.93 3.55
C ILE A 734 -35.41 -0.31 3.50
N ALA A 735 -34.88 -1.48 3.11
CA ALA A 735 -35.65 -2.72 3.05
C ALA A 735 -36.31 -3.05 4.41
N LYS A 736 -35.56 -2.88 5.51
CA LYS A 736 -36.04 -3.10 6.87
C LYS A 736 -37.16 -2.14 7.26
N ARG A 737 -36.96 -0.83 7.05
CA ARG A 737 -37.93 0.21 7.44
C ARG A 737 -39.20 0.18 6.58
N MET A 738 -39.04 -0.14 5.30
CA MET A 738 -40.14 -0.26 4.36
C MET A 738 -40.92 -1.57 4.54
N GLY A 739 -40.30 -2.64 5.06
CA GLY A 739 -40.92 -3.96 5.11
C GLY A 739 -41.32 -4.49 3.71
N MET A 740 -40.64 -4.00 2.67
CA MET A 740 -40.82 -4.31 1.25
C MET A 740 -39.58 -5.01 0.70
N VAL A 741 -39.74 -5.75 -0.40
CA VAL A 741 -38.60 -6.30 -1.13
C VAL A 741 -37.80 -5.14 -1.76
N LEU A 742 -36.48 -5.12 -1.60
CA LEU A 742 -35.63 -4.13 -2.25
C LEU A 742 -34.68 -4.81 -3.24
N LEU A 743 -34.61 -4.29 -4.46
CA LEU A 743 -33.69 -4.71 -5.52
C LEU A 743 -32.68 -3.59 -5.77
N SER A 744 -31.41 -3.83 -5.44
CA SER A 744 -30.30 -2.91 -5.73
C SER A 744 -29.60 -3.31 -7.02
N ILE A 745 -29.39 -2.38 -7.95
CA ILE A 745 -28.79 -2.63 -9.27
C ILE A 745 -27.32 -2.17 -9.30
N ASP A 746 -26.40 -3.06 -9.69
CA ASP A 746 -24.96 -2.76 -9.96
C ASP A 746 -24.79 -2.51 -11.46
N TYR A 747 -25.09 -1.29 -11.92
CA TYR A 747 -25.04 -0.96 -13.34
C TYR A 747 -23.59 -0.67 -13.80
N ARG A 748 -23.31 -0.87 -15.09
CA ARG A 748 -22.00 -0.58 -15.66
C ARG A 748 -21.65 0.91 -15.57
N LEU A 749 -20.39 1.19 -15.22
CA LEU A 749 -19.88 2.55 -14.98
C LEU A 749 -18.95 3.02 -16.09
N ALA A 750 -18.90 4.34 -16.28
CA ALA A 750 -17.91 5.01 -17.13
C ALA A 750 -16.57 5.19 -16.38
N PRO A 751 -15.43 5.32 -17.07
CA PRO A 751 -15.26 5.42 -18.52
C PRO A 751 -15.28 4.09 -19.29
N GLU A 752 -15.29 2.94 -18.60
CA GLU A 752 -15.29 1.63 -19.24
C GLU A 752 -16.55 1.38 -20.07
N HIS A 753 -17.69 1.86 -19.57
CA HIS A 753 -18.99 1.78 -20.20
C HIS A 753 -19.66 3.16 -20.14
N VAL A 754 -19.44 3.93 -21.19
CA VAL A 754 -19.94 5.31 -21.35
C VAL A 754 -21.46 5.36 -21.50
N PHE A 755 -22.04 6.55 -21.40
CA PHE A 755 -23.46 6.81 -21.69
C PHE A 755 -23.85 6.21 -23.06
N PRO A 756 -24.99 5.50 -23.17
CA PRO A 756 -26.04 5.26 -22.16
C PRO A 756 -25.97 3.89 -21.44
N ALA A 757 -24.81 3.20 -21.39
CA ALA A 757 -24.72 1.80 -20.97
C ALA A 757 -25.34 1.48 -19.59
N GLY A 758 -25.10 2.33 -18.58
CA GLY A 758 -25.70 2.14 -17.25
C GLY A 758 -27.23 2.29 -17.23
N ILE A 759 -27.78 3.17 -18.08
CA ILE A 759 -29.23 3.36 -18.23
C ILE A 759 -29.86 2.12 -18.86
N GLU A 760 -29.22 1.54 -19.88
CA GLU A 760 -29.65 0.30 -20.53
C GLU A 760 -29.65 -0.88 -19.54
N ASP A 761 -28.65 -0.96 -18.66
CA ASP A 761 -28.60 -2.00 -17.61
C ASP A 761 -29.78 -1.87 -16.64
N CYS A 762 -30.00 -0.66 -16.13
CA CYS A 762 -31.13 -0.38 -15.24
C CYS A 762 -32.46 -0.69 -15.92
N GLU A 763 -32.64 -0.30 -17.19
CA GLU A 763 -33.88 -0.58 -17.92
C GLU A 763 -34.13 -2.09 -18.06
N ARG A 764 -33.12 -2.86 -18.48
CA ARG A 764 -33.23 -4.32 -18.62
C ARG A 764 -33.70 -4.98 -17.32
N VAL A 765 -33.08 -4.61 -16.21
CA VAL A 765 -33.42 -5.15 -14.88
C VAL A 765 -34.82 -4.70 -14.44
N VAL A 766 -35.16 -3.41 -14.58
CA VAL A 766 -36.47 -2.88 -14.19
C VAL A 766 -37.59 -3.56 -14.99
N VAL A 767 -37.42 -3.70 -16.30
CA VAL A 767 -38.40 -4.32 -17.19
C VAL A 767 -38.55 -5.82 -16.89
N ASP A 768 -37.45 -6.55 -16.71
CA ASP A 768 -37.53 -7.96 -16.32
C ASP A 768 -38.21 -8.14 -14.95
N PHE A 769 -37.87 -7.28 -13.99
CA PHE A 769 -38.50 -7.30 -12.67
C PHE A 769 -40.01 -7.10 -12.77
N LEU A 770 -40.46 -6.09 -13.51
CA LEU A 770 -41.89 -5.80 -13.68
C LEU A 770 -42.66 -6.87 -14.47
N LYS A 771 -42.01 -7.62 -15.38
CA LYS A 771 -42.66 -8.67 -16.18
C LYS A 771 -42.67 -10.03 -15.52
N HIS A 772 -41.53 -10.45 -14.95
CA HIS A 772 -41.27 -11.84 -14.60
C HIS A 772 -40.73 -11.97 -13.18
N SER A 773 -39.64 -11.28 -12.87
CA SER A 773 -38.82 -11.59 -11.70
C SER A 773 -39.49 -11.22 -10.37
N HIS A 774 -40.43 -10.27 -10.36
CA HIS A 774 -41.24 -9.93 -9.17
C HIS A 774 -41.97 -11.16 -8.57
N ARG A 775 -42.37 -12.13 -9.39
CA ARG A 775 -43.16 -13.31 -8.97
C ARG A 775 -42.39 -14.20 -8.01
N GLN A 776 -41.07 -14.34 -8.21
CA GLN A 776 -40.22 -15.15 -7.34
C GLN A 776 -40.21 -14.63 -5.89
N TYR A 777 -40.48 -13.34 -5.71
CA TYR A 777 -40.45 -12.69 -4.41
C TYR A 777 -41.86 -12.40 -3.87
N GLY A 778 -42.91 -12.80 -4.58
CA GLY A 778 -44.31 -12.53 -4.20
C GLY A 778 -44.62 -11.03 -4.18
N VAL A 779 -44.03 -10.26 -5.09
CA VAL A 779 -44.23 -8.81 -5.20
C VAL A 779 -45.37 -8.50 -6.17
N ASP A 780 -46.22 -7.52 -5.84
CA ASP A 780 -47.18 -6.92 -6.77
C ASP A 780 -46.46 -5.93 -7.70
N PRO A 781 -46.39 -6.18 -9.02
CA PRO A 781 -45.64 -5.33 -9.95
C PRO A 781 -46.30 -3.96 -10.17
N THR A 782 -47.53 -3.74 -9.69
CA THR A 782 -48.20 -2.43 -9.70
C THR A 782 -47.83 -1.55 -8.49
N LYS A 783 -47.13 -2.11 -7.51
CA LYS A 783 -46.68 -1.45 -6.27
C LYS A 783 -45.16 -1.35 -6.21
N VAL A 784 -44.55 -0.87 -7.29
CA VAL A 784 -43.10 -0.73 -7.41
C VAL A 784 -42.69 0.74 -7.31
N VAL A 785 -41.78 1.02 -6.39
CA VAL A 785 -41.12 2.33 -6.21
C VAL A 785 -39.77 2.29 -6.90
N ILE A 786 -39.47 3.29 -7.73
CA ILE A 786 -38.10 3.52 -8.18
C ILE A 786 -37.44 4.58 -7.31
N MET A 787 -36.26 4.29 -6.80
CA MET A 787 -35.54 5.14 -5.87
C MET A 787 -34.08 5.24 -6.29
N GLY A 788 -33.52 6.44 -6.25
CA GLY A 788 -32.10 6.63 -6.50
C GLY A 788 -31.56 7.93 -5.93
N ASP A 789 -30.26 7.93 -5.66
CA ASP A 789 -29.56 9.08 -5.09
C ASP A 789 -28.51 9.65 -6.05
N SER A 790 -28.34 10.96 -6.09
CA SER A 790 -27.34 11.62 -6.94
C SER A 790 -27.49 11.22 -8.43
N ALA A 791 -26.45 10.64 -9.05
CA ALA A 791 -26.49 10.03 -10.39
C ALA A 791 -27.51 8.87 -10.50
N GLY A 792 -27.76 8.11 -9.44
CA GLY A 792 -28.83 7.11 -9.43
C GLY A 792 -30.22 7.75 -9.44
N GLY A 793 -30.35 8.96 -8.87
CA GLY A 793 -31.55 9.79 -8.98
C GLY A 793 -31.80 10.28 -10.40
N ASN A 794 -30.73 10.55 -11.18
CA ASN A 794 -30.83 10.82 -12.62
C ASN A 794 -31.44 9.61 -13.34
N ILE A 795 -30.82 8.43 -13.22
CA ILE A 795 -31.27 7.21 -13.90
C ILE A 795 -32.69 6.83 -13.46
N ALA A 796 -33.02 6.98 -12.17
CA ALA A 796 -34.38 6.75 -11.67
C ALA A 796 -35.42 7.64 -12.37
N ALA A 797 -35.11 8.92 -12.60
CA ALA A 797 -35.97 9.81 -13.38
C ALA A 797 -36.06 9.36 -14.85
N VAL A 798 -34.94 9.02 -15.50
CA VAL A 798 -34.90 8.51 -16.88
C VAL A 798 -35.76 7.25 -17.04
N MET A 799 -35.71 6.33 -16.08
CA MET A 799 -36.55 5.13 -16.10
C MET A 799 -38.04 5.47 -16.10
N THR A 800 -38.47 6.47 -15.32
CA THR A 800 -39.87 6.92 -15.39
C THR A 800 -40.22 7.50 -16.76
N HIS A 801 -39.29 8.23 -17.40
CA HIS A 801 -39.50 8.77 -18.74
C HIS A 801 -39.63 7.68 -19.79
N ARG A 802 -38.74 6.68 -19.78
CA ARG A 802 -38.76 5.54 -20.73
C ARG A 802 -40.01 4.68 -20.57
N LEU A 803 -40.49 4.50 -19.34
CA LEU A 803 -41.61 3.61 -19.04
C LEU A 803 -42.99 4.27 -19.15
N ARG A 804 -43.10 5.61 -19.14
CA ARG A 804 -44.38 6.35 -19.08
C ARG A 804 -45.42 5.97 -20.15
N HIS A 805 -44.97 5.52 -21.31
CA HIS A 805 -45.85 5.15 -22.44
C HIS A 805 -45.80 3.65 -22.79
N ARG A 806 -45.06 2.85 -22.01
CA ARG A 806 -45.06 1.40 -22.20
C ARG A 806 -46.36 0.78 -21.71
N THR A 807 -46.92 -0.11 -22.54
CA THR A 807 -48.13 -0.88 -22.24
C THR A 807 -47.83 -2.34 -21.95
N ASP A 808 -46.59 -2.79 -22.18
CA ASP A 808 -46.13 -4.16 -21.98
C ASP A 808 -45.63 -4.44 -20.55
N VAL A 809 -45.54 -3.42 -19.70
CA VAL A 809 -45.24 -3.52 -18.27
C VAL A 809 -46.19 -2.63 -17.45
N PRO A 810 -46.48 -2.99 -16.19
CA PRO A 810 -47.14 -2.08 -15.25
C PRO A 810 -46.35 -0.77 -15.09
N GLN A 811 -47.07 0.33 -14.89
CA GLN A 811 -46.45 1.62 -14.57
C GLN A 811 -45.84 1.60 -13.17
N LEU A 812 -44.68 2.24 -13.00
CA LEU A 812 -44.09 2.47 -11.69
C LEU A 812 -45.06 3.29 -10.83
N LYS A 813 -45.16 2.96 -9.54
CA LYS A 813 -46.14 3.60 -8.65
C LYS A 813 -45.64 4.94 -8.13
N LEU A 814 -44.40 4.96 -7.65
CA LEU A 814 -43.75 6.12 -7.03
C LEU A 814 -42.33 6.29 -7.55
N GLN A 815 -41.85 7.52 -7.60
CA GLN A 815 -40.43 7.85 -7.82
C GLN A 815 -39.87 8.63 -6.63
N VAL A 816 -38.73 8.20 -6.08
CA VAL A 816 -38.03 8.88 -4.99
C VAL A 816 -36.65 9.30 -5.46
N LEU A 817 -36.45 10.61 -5.60
CA LEU A 817 -35.25 11.21 -6.17
C LEU A 817 -34.51 11.95 -5.06
N ILE A 818 -33.35 11.41 -4.66
CA ILE A 818 -32.58 11.91 -3.54
C ILE A 818 -31.41 12.74 -4.08
N TYR A 819 -31.41 14.05 -3.79
CA TYR A 819 -30.45 15.06 -4.29
C TYR A 819 -29.97 14.80 -5.73
N PRO A 820 -30.91 14.69 -6.70
CA PRO A 820 -30.63 14.12 -8.01
C PRO A 820 -29.79 15.06 -8.90
N LEU A 821 -28.90 14.47 -9.69
CA LEU A 821 -28.13 15.16 -10.73
C LEU A 821 -28.98 15.25 -12.00
N MET A 822 -29.44 16.43 -12.41
CA MET A 822 -30.50 16.52 -13.43
C MET A 822 -30.10 17.21 -14.73
N GLN A 823 -28.97 17.90 -14.74
CA GLN A 823 -28.52 18.66 -15.91
C GLN A 823 -27.00 18.85 -15.96
N PHE A 824 -26.47 19.10 -17.17
CA PHE A 824 -25.09 19.55 -17.39
C PHE A 824 -25.03 20.84 -18.22
N TYR A 825 -26.12 21.60 -18.26
CA TYR A 825 -26.27 22.84 -19.00
C TYR A 825 -25.72 24.08 -18.27
N ASP A 826 -26.03 24.21 -16.98
CA ASP A 826 -25.57 25.32 -16.14
C ASP A 826 -24.83 24.79 -14.90
N MET A 827 -23.50 24.85 -14.93
CA MET A 827 -22.64 24.51 -13.79
C MET A 827 -22.36 25.72 -12.88
N ARG A 828 -23.15 26.79 -13.00
CA ARG A 828 -23.03 28.01 -12.20
C ARG A 828 -24.37 28.47 -11.65
N THR A 829 -25.31 27.56 -11.42
CA THR A 829 -26.54 27.83 -10.66
C THR A 829 -26.22 28.44 -9.27
N PRO A 830 -27.18 29.12 -8.61
CA PRO A 830 -26.95 29.70 -7.30
C PRO A 830 -26.29 28.76 -6.27
N SER A 831 -26.61 27.46 -6.25
CA SER A 831 -25.98 26.45 -5.38
C SER A 831 -24.48 26.25 -5.69
N TYR A 832 -24.10 26.19 -6.97
CA TYR A 832 -22.68 26.13 -7.39
C TYR A 832 -21.93 27.41 -6.97
N GLN A 833 -22.54 28.59 -7.13
CA GLN A 833 -21.92 29.85 -6.71
C GLN A 833 -21.76 29.93 -5.19
N LYS A 834 -22.76 29.45 -4.45
CA LYS A 834 -22.71 29.35 -2.98
C LYS A 834 -21.55 28.48 -2.51
N TYR A 835 -21.27 27.37 -3.19
CA TYR A 835 -20.11 26.51 -2.90
C TYR A 835 -18.80 27.29 -2.98
N TYR A 836 -18.57 28.00 -4.09
CA TYR A 836 -17.32 28.74 -4.30
C TYR A 836 -17.09 29.85 -3.28
N GLU A 837 -18.16 30.51 -2.84
CA GLU A 837 -18.07 31.60 -1.86
C GLU A 837 -17.87 31.09 -0.42
N HIS A 838 -18.62 30.06 -0.03
CA HIS A 838 -18.77 29.72 1.39
C HIS A 838 -18.02 28.47 1.86
N TYR A 839 -17.71 27.54 0.96
CA TYR A 839 -17.08 26.27 1.37
C TYR A 839 -16.26 25.62 0.26
N ALA A 840 -15.61 26.43 -0.59
CA ALA A 840 -14.75 25.96 -1.64
C ALA A 840 -13.62 25.07 -1.10
N GLY A 841 -13.41 23.94 -1.77
CA GLY A 841 -12.34 23.01 -1.46
C GLY A 841 -12.66 22.01 -0.36
N THR A 842 -13.87 21.98 0.22
CA THR A 842 -14.35 20.84 1.05
C THR A 842 -14.37 19.53 0.28
N THR A 843 -14.24 18.39 0.96
CA THR A 843 -14.33 17.06 0.32
C THR A 843 -15.76 16.56 0.04
N PHE A 844 -16.78 17.38 0.32
CA PHE A 844 -18.14 17.14 -0.17
C PHE A 844 -18.19 17.32 -1.69
N LEU A 845 -19.34 17.05 -2.31
CA LEU A 845 -19.49 17.10 -3.76
C LEU A 845 -19.01 18.46 -4.31
N ASP A 846 -17.85 18.44 -4.97
CA ASP A 846 -17.23 19.62 -5.53
C ASP A 846 -17.53 19.75 -7.04
N PRO A 847 -17.65 20.97 -7.56
CA PRO A 847 -17.95 21.20 -8.98
C PRO A 847 -16.97 20.57 -9.96
N SER A 848 -15.68 20.46 -9.58
CA SER A 848 -14.67 19.87 -10.47
C SER A 848 -14.90 18.39 -10.66
N SER A 849 -15.21 17.65 -9.58
CA SER A 849 -15.55 16.24 -9.67
C SER A 849 -16.76 15.99 -10.57
N VAL A 850 -17.83 16.79 -10.45
CA VAL A 850 -19.01 16.65 -11.33
C VAL A 850 -18.65 16.90 -12.79
N ALA A 851 -17.85 17.94 -13.08
CA ALA A 851 -17.39 18.20 -14.45
C ALA A 851 -16.58 17.02 -15.02
N TYR A 852 -15.59 16.52 -14.28
CA TYR A 852 -14.79 15.36 -14.70
C TYR A 852 -15.65 14.12 -14.93
N TYR A 853 -16.56 13.81 -14.00
CA TYR A 853 -17.40 12.61 -14.07
C TYR A 853 -18.39 12.67 -15.23
N MET A 854 -19.01 13.83 -15.48
CA MET A 854 -19.90 14.01 -16.63
C MET A 854 -19.16 13.89 -17.96
N MET A 855 -17.95 14.45 -18.06
CA MET A 855 -17.13 14.32 -19.28
C MET A 855 -16.69 12.87 -19.54
N MET A 856 -16.27 12.15 -18.48
CA MET A 856 -15.97 10.71 -18.58
C MET A 856 -17.21 9.90 -18.94
N TYR A 857 -18.38 10.26 -18.41
CA TYR A 857 -19.64 9.60 -18.73
C TYR A 857 -20.01 9.77 -20.21
N LEU A 858 -19.67 10.90 -20.82
CA LEU A 858 -19.77 11.13 -22.26
C LEU A 858 -18.67 10.44 -23.09
N GLY A 859 -17.72 9.77 -22.45
CA GLY A 859 -16.61 9.09 -23.12
C GLY A 859 -15.45 9.98 -23.54
N MET A 860 -15.32 11.16 -22.92
CA MET A 860 -14.19 12.04 -23.19
C MET A 860 -12.93 11.57 -22.46
N ASP A 861 -11.80 11.59 -23.18
CA ASP A 861 -10.50 11.31 -22.60
C ASP A 861 -10.00 12.52 -21.79
N MET A 862 -10.18 12.42 -20.48
CA MET A 862 -9.80 13.45 -19.51
C MET A 862 -8.30 13.44 -19.17
N ASP A 863 -7.54 12.41 -19.57
CA ASP A 863 -6.08 12.40 -19.46
C ASP A 863 -5.47 13.26 -20.57
N ALA A 864 -6.01 13.16 -21.78
CA ALA A 864 -5.58 13.99 -22.91
C ALA A 864 -6.14 15.42 -22.84
N ASN A 865 -7.36 15.61 -22.31
CA ASN A 865 -8.09 16.90 -22.37
C ASN A 865 -8.62 17.38 -21.01
N PRO A 866 -7.76 17.60 -19.99
CA PRO A 866 -8.21 18.04 -18.67
C PRO A 866 -8.89 19.42 -18.69
N HIS A 867 -8.58 20.26 -19.67
CA HIS A 867 -9.16 21.60 -19.83
C HIS A 867 -10.67 21.59 -20.09
N TYR A 868 -11.26 20.48 -20.58
CA TYR A 868 -12.71 20.38 -20.80
C TYR A 868 -13.49 20.54 -19.49
N ALA A 869 -13.00 19.97 -18.38
CA ALA A 869 -13.63 20.14 -17.08
C ALA A 869 -13.51 21.59 -16.56
N GLU A 870 -12.39 22.27 -16.84
CA GLU A 870 -12.20 23.68 -16.46
C GLU A 870 -13.17 24.61 -17.21
N ALA A 871 -13.32 24.39 -18.52
CA ALA A 871 -14.29 25.10 -19.36
C ALA A 871 -15.71 24.88 -18.82
N ALA A 872 -16.07 23.65 -18.46
CA ALA A 872 -17.38 23.33 -17.90
C ALA A 872 -17.64 24.00 -16.55
N MET A 873 -16.66 24.02 -15.64
CA MET A 873 -16.77 24.75 -14.36
C MET A 873 -16.96 26.26 -14.53
N ARG A 874 -16.39 26.84 -15.60
CA ARG A 874 -16.62 28.24 -15.98
C ARG A 874 -17.93 28.45 -16.72
N ASN A 875 -18.66 27.37 -17.01
CA ASN A 875 -19.85 27.31 -17.85
C ASN A 875 -19.57 27.61 -19.33
N GLU A 876 -18.32 27.63 -19.76
CA GLU A 876 -17.88 28.00 -21.12
C GLU A 876 -18.30 26.94 -22.16
N HIS A 877 -18.64 25.72 -21.73
CA HIS A 877 -19.18 24.67 -22.60
C HIS A 877 -20.58 24.96 -23.17
N VAL A 878 -21.26 26.01 -22.68
CA VAL A 878 -22.51 26.53 -23.25
C VAL A 878 -22.31 27.99 -23.67
N PRO A 879 -22.07 28.27 -24.96
CA PRO A 879 -21.83 29.62 -25.47
C PRO A 879 -23.02 30.57 -25.28
N ALA A 880 -22.76 31.88 -25.22
CA ALA A 880 -23.79 32.89 -24.98
C ALA A 880 -24.98 32.84 -25.98
N ARG A 881 -24.74 32.47 -27.25
CA ARG A 881 -25.81 32.31 -28.26
C ARG A 881 -26.80 31.18 -27.92
N ILE A 882 -26.34 30.14 -27.24
CA ILE A 882 -27.14 28.98 -26.86
C ILE A 882 -27.94 29.28 -25.60
N ARG A 883 -27.40 30.11 -24.70
CA ARG A 883 -28.07 30.60 -23.48
C ARG A 883 -29.27 31.53 -23.72
N GLN A 884 -29.48 31.97 -24.95
CA GLN A 884 -30.59 32.84 -25.34
C GLN A 884 -31.76 32.09 -26.01
N GLN A 885 -31.68 30.75 -26.12
CA GLN A 885 -32.73 29.94 -26.76
C GLN A 885 -33.89 29.64 -25.80
N PRO A 886 -35.13 29.43 -26.30
CA PRO A 886 -36.31 29.18 -25.46
C PRO A 886 -36.20 27.97 -24.50
N VAL A 887 -35.39 26.96 -24.86
CA VAL A 887 -35.13 25.76 -24.05
C VAL A 887 -34.41 26.08 -22.72
N THR A 888 -33.87 27.29 -22.56
CA THR A 888 -33.28 27.76 -21.29
C THR A 888 -34.31 27.93 -20.18
N ASP A 889 -35.60 27.93 -20.50
CA ASP A 889 -36.66 28.04 -19.50
C ASP A 889 -36.55 26.88 -18.47
N TYR A 890 -36.31 25.65 -18.93
CA TYR A 890 -36.25 24.46 -18.05
C TYR A 890 -35.16 24.53 -16.97
N VAL A 891 -34.08 25.26 -17.25
CA VAL A 891 -32.93 25.47 -16.36
C VAL A 891 -32.89 26.89 -15.77
N SER A 892 -33.99 27.62 -15.89
CA SER A 892 -34.02 29.03 -15.51
C SER A 892 -34.12 29.23 -14.00
N HIS A 893 -33.27 30.11 -13.47
CA HIS A 893 -33.19 30.40 -12.03
C HIS A 893 -34.46 31.04 -11.43
N HIS A 894 -35.41 31.53 -12.24
CA HIS A 894 -36.66 32.10 -11.72
C HIS A 894 -37.59 31.04 -11.11
N ARG A 895 -37.37 29.75 -11.41
CA ARG A 895 -38.08 28.63 -10.77
C ARG A 895 -37.59 28.34 -9.36
N LEU A 896 -36.44 28.90 -8.98
CA LEU A 896 -35.87 28.70 -7.66
C LEU A 896 -36.52 29.66 -6.64
N PRO A 897 -36.76 29.21 -5.40
CA PRO A 897 -37.21 30.09 -4.32
C PRO A 897 -36.26 31.29 -4.13
N GLY A 898 -36.81 32.46 -3.80
CA GLY A 898 -36.02 33.69 -3.61
C GLY A 898 -34.90 33.58 -2.57
N GLN A 899 -35.05 32.69 -1.58
CA GLN A 899 -34.01 32.40 -0.58
C GLN A 899 -32.75 31.75 -1.16
N PHE A 900 -32.86 31.06 -2.31
CA PHE A 900 -31.74 30.40 -2.98
C PHE A 900 -30.94 31.36 -3.87
N THR A 901 -31.48 32.53 -4.19
CA THR A 901 -30.84 33.55 -5.04
C THR A 901 -30.35 34.75 -4.21
N ASN A 902 -29.65 34.47 -3.10
CA ASN A 902 -29.15 35.50 -2.20
C ASN A 902 -28.10 36.39 -2.88
N ALA A 903 -28.33 37.70 -2.85
CA ALA A 903 -27.45 38.71 -3.44
C ALA A 903 -26.01 38.71 -2.87
N SER A 904 -25.75 38.09 -1.72
CA SER A 904 -24.39 37.98 -1.17
C SER A 904 -23.44 37.21 -2.10
N TYR A 905 -23.87 36.04 -2.60
CA TYR A 905 -23.06 35.16 -3.44
C TYR A 905 -23.58 35.03 -4.89
N TYR A 906 -24.87 35.22 -5.13
CA TYR A 906 -25.45 34.98 -6.45
C TYR A 906 -25.15 36.13 -7.42
N ARG A 907 -24.63 35.78 -8.59
CA ARG A 907 -24.41 36.66 -9.74
C ARG A 907 -25.07 36.01 -10.96
N PRO A 908 -26.10 36.65 -11.57
CA PRO A 908 -26.63 36.21 -12.86
C PRO A 908 -25.53 36.28 -13.93
N HIS A 909 -25.50 35.31 -14.84
CA HIS A 909 -24.40 35.20 -15.82
C HIS A 909 -24.34 36.45 -16.72
N ALA A 910 -23.21 37.15 -16.66
CA ALA A 910 -22.81 38.07 -17.73
C ALA A 910 -22.24 37.23 -18.90
N SER A 911 -22.45 37.68 -20.13
CA SER A 911 -22.00 37.04 -21.37
C SER A 911 -20.56 36.51 -21.26
N LEU A 912 -20.40 35.20 -21.22
CA LEU A 912 -19.10 34.54 -21.33
C LEU A 912 -18.93 34.10 -22.79
N ASP A 913 -17.78 34.40 -23.38
CA ASP A 913 -17.36 33.77 -24.63
C ASP A 913 -17.22 32.26 -24.35
N GLY A 914 -17.94 31.44 -25.11
CA GLY A 914 -17.93 30.00 -24.92
C GLY A 914 -16.69 29.35 -25.54
N ASP A 915 -16.33 28.18 -25.04
CA ASP A 915 -15.35 27.30 -25.68
C ASP A 915 -16.07 26.48 -26.75
N GLU A 916 -15.85 26.86 -28.02
CA GLU A 916 -16.52 26.21 -29.16
C GLU A 916 -16.13 24.75 -29.31
N GLU A 917 -14.88 24.39 -29.02
CA GLU A 917 -14.42 23.00 -29.13
C GLU A 917 -15.17 22.11 -28.13
N VAL A 918 -15.27 22.59 -26.89
CA VAL A 918 -15.97 21.86 -25.82
C VAL A 918 -17.47 21.81 -26.11
N TYR A 919 -18.06 22.91 -26.59
CA TYR A 919 -19.47 22.94 -26.98
C TYR A 919 -19.79 21.94 -28.09
N GLU A 920 -18.99 21.87 -29.17
CA GLU A 920 -19.23 20.94 -30.28
C GLU A 920 -19.27 19.48 -29.83
N ARG A 921 -18.48 19.11 -28.83
CA ARG A 921 -18.46 17.75 -28.26
C ARG A 921 -19.65 17.44 -27.37
N ILE A 922 -20.19 18.44 -26.67
CA ILE A 922 -21.30 18.27 -25.71
C ILE A 922 -22.65 18.53 -26.34
N ALA A 923 -22.71 19.32 -27.42
CA ALA A 923 -23.94 19.74 -28.09
C ALA A 923 -24.93 18.59 -28.39
N PRO A 924 -24.50 17.36 -28.78
CA PRO A 924 -25.41 16.24 -28.98
C PRO A 924 -26.17 15.80 -27.72
N PHE A 925 -25.56 15.97 -26.54
CA PHE A 925 -26.06 15.46 -25.25
C PHE A 925 -26.70 16.54 -24.39
N LEU A 926 -26.40 17.81 -24.66
CA LEU A 926 -26.82 18.95 -23.84
C LEU A 926 -28.34 19.04 -23.62
N TYR A 927 -29.11 18.58 -24.59
CA TYR A 927 -30.58 18.57 -24.57
C TYR A 927 -31.17 17.16 -24.52
N ASP A 928 -30.33 16.13 -24.44
CA ASP A 928 -30.79 14.75 -24.38
C ASP A 928 -31.46 14.51 -23.02
N PRO A 929 -32.77 14.19 -22.97
CA PRO A 929 -33.48 13.96 -21.72
C PRO A 929 -33.02 12.69 -20.98
N GLU A 930 -32.31 11.79 -21.65
CA GLU A 930 -31.72 10.61 -21.02
C GLU A 930 -30.39 10.93 -20.32
N PHE A 931 -29.69 11.97 -20.76
CA PHE A 931 -28.49 12.47 -20.10
C PHE A 931 -28.83 13.53 -19.04
N SER A 932 -29.72 14.47 -19.38
CA SER A 932 -30.21 15.55 -18.53
C SER A 932 -31.73 15.48 -18.41
N PRO A 933 -32.28 14.72 -17.44
CA PRO A 933 -33.73 14.58 -17.23
C PRO A 933 -34.48 15.91 -17.08
N LEU A 934 -33.80 16.96 -16.61
CA LEU A 934 -34.37 18.31 -16.56
C LEU A 934 -34.68 18.89 -17.94
N MET A 935 -34.18 18.32 -19.03
CA MET A 935 -34.45 18.74 -20.41
C MET A 935 -35.64 18.03 -21.05
N GLN A 936 -36.27 17.06 -20.36
CA GLN A 936 -37.46 16.37 -20.86
C GLN A 936 -38.58 17.39 -21.16
N PRO A 937 -39.07 17.51 -22.42
CA PRO A 937 -40.07 18.52 -22.76
C PRO A 937 -41.41 18.32 -22.06
N ASP A 938 -41.81 17.06 -21.85
CA ASP A 938 -43.08 16.68 -21.25
C ASP A 938 -42.89 15.76 -20.05
N LEU A 939 -43.24 16.26 -18.87
CA LEU A 939 -43.21 15.50 -17.62
C LEU A 939 -44.60 15.02 -17.19
N SER A 940 -45.64 15.21 -18.02
CA SER A 940 -46.97 14.72 -17.70
C SER A 940 -46.99 13.18 -17.62
N SER A 941 -47.93 12.64 -16.85
CA SER A 941 -48.15 11.19 -16.72
C SER A 941 -46.99 10.40 -16.07
N LEU A 942 -46.05 11.09 -15.41
CA LEU A 942 -45.03 10.46 -14.57
C LEU A 942 -45.60 10.04 -13.21
N PRO A 943 -44.99 9.05 -12.52
CA PRO A 943 -45.44 8.61 -11.21
C PRO A 943 -45.30 9.72 -10.16
N LYS A 944 -46.10 9.60 -9.08
CA LYS A 944 -46.03 10.49 -7.93
C LYS A 944 -44.60 10.52 -7.37
N ALA A 945 -44.10 11.72 -7.13
CA ALA A 945 -42.68 11.97 -6.87
C ALA A 945 -42.42 12.47 -5.44
N PHE A 946 -41.34 11.98 -4.85
CA PHE A 946 -40.70 12.60 -3.69
C PHE A 946 -39.31 13.06 -4.11
N VAL A 947 -39.07 14.36 -4.07
CA VAL A 947 -37.77 14.96 -4.41
C VAL A 947 -37.15 15.52 -3.15
N LEU A 948 -35.95 15.03 -2.78
CA LEU A 948 -35.20 15.55 -1.66
C LEU A 948 -34.02 16.39 -2.15
N THR A 949 -33.79 17.55 -1.55
CA THR A 949 -32.63 18.42 -1.83
C THR A 949 -31.95 18.84 -0.54
N CYS A 950 -30.66 19.13 -0.60
CA CYS A 950 -29.83 19.50 0.55
C CYS A 950 -29.29 20.93 0.40
N GLU A 951 -29.12 21.66 1.50
CA GLU A 951 -28.63 23.05 1.46
C GLU A 951 -27.12 23.19 1.22
N PHE A 952 -26.33 22.20 1.68
CA PHE A 952 -24.90 22.09 1.42
C PHE A 952 -24.62 21.12 0.26
N ASP A 953 -25.23 21.41 -0.89
CA ASP A 953 -25.14 20.59 -2.09
C ASP A 953 -25.20 21.46 -3.36
N ILE A 954 -24.24 21.25 -4.28
CA ILE A 954 -24.21 21.95 -5.56
C ILE A 954 -25.38 21.53 -6.48
N LEU A 955 -25.95 20.34 -6.27
CA LEU A 955 -27.09 19.82 -7.03
C LEU A 955 -28.46 20.20 -6.44
N ARG A 956 -28.48 21.06 -5.40
CA ARG A 956 -29.72 21.54 -4.78
C ARG A 956 -30.68 22.12 -5.83
N ASP A 957 -30.15 22.97 -6.70
CA ASP A 957 -30.94 23.73 -7.65
C ASP A 957 -31.47 22.82 -8.78
N ASP A 958 -30.72 21.79 -9.18
CA ASP A 958 -31.14 20.75 -10.14
C ASP A 958 -32.44 20.06 -9.70
N GLY A 959 -32.44 19.51 -8.48
CA GLY A 959 -33.60 18.83 -7.92
C GLY A 959 -34.78 19.78 -7.69
N ALA A 960 -34.51 21.01 -7.24
CA ALA A 960 -35.54 22.03 -7.03
C ALA A 960 -36.26 22.40 -8.33
N MET A 961 -35.52 22.67 -9.41
CA MET A 961 -36.08 22.98 -10.72
C MET A 961 -36.90 21.81 -11.26
N TYR A 962 -36.42 20.57 -11.14
CA TYR A 962 -37.16 19.40 -11.59
C TYR A 962 -38.46 19.20 -10.80
N ALA A 963 -38.45 19.39 -9.48
CA ALA A 963 -39.65 19.32 -8.65
C ALA A 963 -40.70 20.37 -9.03
N GLU A 964 -40.28 21.60 -9.35
CA GLU A 964 -41.20 22.63 -9.83
C GLU A 964 -41.81 22.25 -11.18
N ARG A 965 -40.99 21.76 -12.12
CA ARG A 965 -41.49 21.31 -13.43
C ARG A 965 -42.46 20.13 -13.35
N LEU A 966 -42.24 19.19 -12.43
CA LEU A 966 -43.20 18.13 -12.13
C LEU A 966 -44.54 18.71 -11.67
N ARG A 967 -44.51 19.70 -10.78
CA ARG A 967 -45.71 20.40 -10.29
C ARG A 967 -46.43 21.15 -11.41
N GLU A 968 -45.69 21.90 -12.23
CA GLU A 968 -46.21 22.61 -13.41
C GLU A 968 -46.88 21.65 -14.41
N SER A 969 -46.36 20.42 -14.50
CA SER A 969 -46.90 19.36 -15.38
C SER A 969 -48.03 18.54 -14.73
N ASN A 970 -48.57 18.99 -13.60
CA ASN A 970 -49.62 18.31 -12.82
C ASN A 970 -49.24 16.92 -12.29
N VAL A 971 -47.95 16.63 -12.11
CA VAL A 971 -47.50 15.42 -11.42
C VAL A 971 -47.53 15.66 -9.91
N PRO A 972 -48.18 14.80 -9.11
CA PRO A 972 -48.15 14.93 -7.66
C PRO A 972 -46.71 14.82 -7.14
N VAL A 973 -46.18 15.90 -6.57
CA VAL A 973 -44.79 15.95 -6.10
C VAL A 973 -44.71 16.51 -4.68
N VAL A 974 -44.00 15.80 -3.81
CA VAL A 974 -43.53 16.32 -2.51
C VAL A 974 -42.07 16.70 -2.66
N TRP A 975 -41.77 17.98 -2.52
CA TRP A 975 -40.40 18.47 -2.50
C TRP A 975 -39.98 18.77 -1.06
N ARG A 976 -38.97 18.05 -0.59
CA ARG A 976 -38.38 18.22 0.74
C ARG A 976 -36.99 18.85 0.62
N HIS A 977 -36.84 20.06 1.12
CA HIS A 977 -35.54 20.70 1.27
C HIS A 977 -35.02 20.54 2.71
N VAL A 978 -33.78 20.07 2.85
CA VAL A 978 -33.12 19.79 4.13
C VAL A 978 -32.05 20.86 4.38
N GLU A 979 -32.33 21.77 5.32
CA GLU A 979 -31.55 23.00 5.56
C GLU A 979 -30.13 22.74 6.12
N ASP A 980 -29.95 21.64 6.84
CA ASP A 980 -28.68 21.15 7.35
C ASP A 980 -28.20 19.91 6.58
N GLY A 981 -28.85 19.57 5.45
CA GLY A 981 -28.47 18.44 4.62
C GLY A 981 -27.24 18.74 3.76
N PHE A 982 -26.48 17.70 3.44
CA PHE A 982 -25.36 17.74 2.49
C PHE A 982 -25.43 16.57 1.50
N HIS A 983 -24.70 16.67 0.40
CA HIS A 983 -24.66 15.60 -0.61
C HIS A 983 -24.11 14.28 -0.01
N VAL A 984 -24.69 13.13 -0.35
CA VAL A 984 -24.28 11.79 0.15
C VAL A 984 -24.58 11.53 1.64
N MET A 985 -25.35 12.40 2.32
CA MET A 985 -25.63 12.22 3.76
C MET A 985 -26.29 10.87 4.13
N PHE A 986 -27.01 10.23 3.20
CA PHE A 986 -27.65 8.93 3.45
C PHE A 986 -26.66 7.77 3.60
N ASN A 987 -25.44 7.87 3.07
CA ASN A 987 -24.41 6.86 3.33
C ASN A 987 -23.87 6.94 4.77
N MET A 988 -24.22 7.99 5.52
CA MET A 988 -23.87 8.22 6.92
C MET A 988 -25.11 8.31 7.82
N PHE A 989 -26.22 7.67 7.44
CA PHE A 989 -27.49 7.76 8.17
C PHE A 989 -27.43 7.20 9.62
N MET A 990 -26.43 6.38 9.93
CA MET A 990 -26.23 5.87 11.29
C MET A 990 -25.60 6.93 12.19
N GLU A 991 -24.69 7.73 11.65
CA GLU A 991 -23.91 8.73 12.36
C GLU A 991 -24.60 10.09 12.39
N ILE A 992 -25.37 10.41 11.34
CA ILE A 992 -25.97 11.73 11.09
C ILE A 992 -27.47 11.72 11.34
N GLU A 993 -27.91 12.47 12.35
CA GLU A 993 -29.32 12.51 12.76
C GLU A 993 -30.25 13.01 11.65
N VAL A 994 -29.88 14.09 10.96
CA VAL A 994 -30.69 14.66 9.87
C VAL A 994 -30.93 13.65 8.75
N ALA A 995 -29.92 12.86 8.37
CA ALA A 995 -30.05 11.84 7.33
C ALA A 995 -31.02 10.72 7.78
N ARG A 996 -30.96 10.32 9.05
CA ARG A 996 -31.88 9.32 9.62
C ARG A 996 -33.32 9.80 9.65
N ASN A 997 -33.52 11.08 9.98
CA ASN A 997 -34.85 11.71 10.02
C ASN A 997 -35.44 11.82 8.61
N ALA A 998 -34.63 12.29 7.65
CA ALA A 998 -35.02 12.34 6.24
C ALA A 998 -35.36 10.95 5.67
N LEU A 999 -34.60 9.91 6.05
CA LEU A 999 -34.90 8.53 5.64
C LEU A 999 -36.26 8.06 6.18
N THR A 1000 -36.56 8.44 7.42
CA THR A 1000 -37.84 8.14 8.06
C THR A 1000 -39.01 8.83 7.34
N GLU A 1001 -38.84 10.08 6.94
CA GLU A 1001 -39.83 10.84 6.18
C GLU A 1001 -40.11 10.19 4.81
N ILE A 1002 -39.06 9.79 4.09
CA ILE A 1002 -39.18 9.03 2.83
C ILE A 1002 -39.96 7.73 3.06
N THR A 1003 -39.60 6.96 4.09
CA THR A 1003 -40.31 5.70 4.44
C THR A 1003 -41.79 5.93 4.71
N GLN A 1004 -42.12 6.93 5.53
CA GLN A 1004 -43.51 7.25 5.86
C GLN A 1004 -44.30 7.68 4.62
N TRP A 1005 -43.68 8.49 3.75
CA TRP A 1005 -44.31 8.91 2.51
C TRP A 1005 -44.56 7.75 1.55
N VAL A 1006 -43.60 6.84 1.39
CA VAL A 1006 -43.78 5.65 0.54
C VAL A 1006 -44.94 4.80 1.05
N HIS A 1007 -44.97 4.47 2.35
CA HIS A 1007 -46.05 3.71 2.97
C HIS A 1007 -47.43 4.36 2.79
N ALA A 1008 -47.51 5.68 2.90
CA ALA A 1008 -48.77 6.40 2.75
C ALA A 1008 -49.32 6.40 1.32
N ASN A 1009 -48.50 6.06 0.31
CA ASN A 1009 -48.85 6.23 -1.10
C ASN A 1009 -48.70 4.97 -1.96
N ILE A 1010 -48.09 3.90 -1.44
CA ILE A 1010 -47.85 2.68 -2.21
C ILE A 1010 -49.15 1.90 -2.48
N ASP A 1011 -50.09 1.93 -1.53
CA ASP A 1011 -51.37 1.22 -1.60
C ASP A 1011 -52.54 2.10 -2.08
N SER A 1012 -52.33 3.41 -2.24
CA SER A 1012 -53.31 4.36 -2.80
C SER A 1012 -53.22 4.40 -4.31
#